data_AF-G8SLX2-F1
#
_entry.id   AF-G8SLX2-F1
#
_cell.length_a   1.000
_cell.length_b   1.000
_cell.length_c   1.000
_cell.angle_alpha   90.00
_cell.angle_beta   90.00
_cell.angle_gamma   90.00
#
_symmetry.space_group_name_H-M   'P 1'
#
loop_
_entity.id
_entity.type
_entity.pdbx_description
1 polymer ?
#
loop_
_entity_poly.entity_id
_entity_poly.type
_entity_poly.pdbx_seq_one_letter_code
_entity_poly.pdbx_strand_id
1 'polypeptide(L)'
;MTRRNSSRRSIVAGLGVLGVAVAAGLMAPASNASAFAATSPANVVAFLTSITGGKIVSGVHNKGLNNPTEYTAEMQSITGKTPGLWGSELGFSAGDIPNRQKMINQAKAQWSAGSLVALTWHQCRPDVATCEFDTGDNPIVGSELSDAEWSSLLTDGSSLNNAYKAKMDQLVPFFQQLKDAGVPVLFRPLHEMNDGWAWWGGRSGSGGSAKLYQLTHDYFLSKGLTNIAWVWNVKDTGSASGAAAYYPGDNYVDVVTLDPWNNNFPTSAWYSAIVNIAHGVKPIALAELGNTPSAATLASQPNWTYFMIWSEYIAQCGCNSTIRSTFSNARVLNQGDFTIATDGGTTPPTSPPPTGGTGSIKSSSGKCVEVAGASTTNGTAVQINDCNGGPAQSWTVGTDGTIRALGKCLDVTGQYTANGTKIQLWDCNRQTNQKWTVRPDGHIISAASGRALDVPAGSTTNGTQLQIWDVNTNAWQKWTLSGGGSGPTTGPTTGPTTPPTGPGPYTPAQVLSGIQRNMTAARQVNSKPHINTMTRARNVNVYQVASGVYAYTSGMAIDTDGSDPDPDPDHQGETTFRDSNGQSLGAHHVPFYVLGDDCWDRVSPCPHFFYEEHGISGRQFALAFYQGKVIGAIFGDTQTANDQTTSDNDSRELGEASVKAASLLGIPSSGTSGGVDNGVTVAIFSGSSWIVNGTNADLNANAQAMVQKALNSLGAGMGR
;
A
#
# COMPACT_ATOMS: atom_id res chain seq x y z
N MET A 1 -0.30 -47.63 51.44
CA MET A 1 -0.60 -49.09 51.42
C MET A 1 -1.02 -49.50 50.02
N THR A 2 -0.51 -50.63 49.53
CA THR A 2 -0.88 -51.27 48.26
C THR A 2 -2.24 -51.97 48.29
N ARG A 3 -2.75 -52.36 47.10
CA ARG A 3 -3.72 -53.44 46.75
C ARG A 3 -5.08 -52.91 46.24
N ARG A 4 -5.77 -53.56 45.28
CA ARG A 4 -5.47 -54.81 44.54
C ARG A 4 -6.17 -54.87 43.18
N ASN A 5 -5.62 -55.72 42.31
CA ASN A 5 -6.15 -56.09 40.99
C ASN A 5 -7.27 -57.18 41.10
N SER A 6 -7.86 -57.56 39.95
CA SER A 6 -8.81 -58.68 39.69
C SER A 6 -10.32 -58.31 39.63
N SER A 7 -11.17 -58.92 38.80
CA SER A 7 -11.03 -60.10 37.91
C SER A 7 -12.00 -60.06 36.70
N ARG A 8 -11.67 -60.79 35.62
CA ARG A 8 -12.60 -61.10 34.51
C ARG A 8 -13.56 -62.24 34.88
N ARG A 9 -14.80 -62.22 34.36
CA ARG A 9 -15.57 -63.43 34.00
C ARG A 9 -16.37 -63.20 32.70
N SER A 10 -16.46 -64.24 31.88
CA SER A 10 -17.09 -64.24 30.55
C SER A 10 -18.43 -65.00 30.56
N ILE A 11 -19.35 -64.68 29.65
CA ILE A 11 -20.54 -65.50 29.31
C ILE A 11 -20.73 -65.56 27.78
N VAL A 12 -21.30 -66.67 27.29
CA VAL A 12 -21.48 -67.13 25.90
C VAL A 12 -22.85 -67.83 25.81
N ALA A 13 -23.66 -67.83 24.75
CA ALA A 13 -23.53 -67.35 23.35
C ALA A 13 -24.68 -66.35 23.00
N GLY A 14 -25.12 -66.08 21.75
CA GLY A 14 -24.78 -66.65 20.44
C GLY A 14 -25.49 -65.94 19.26
N LEU A 15 -25.20 -66.42 18.05
CA LEU A 15 -25.46 -65.82 16.73
C LEU A 15 -26.84 -65.17 16.49
N GLY A 16 -26.80 -63.98 15.88
CA GLY A 16 -27.85 -63.43 15.02
C GLY A 16 -27.21 -62.66 13.86
N VAL A 17 -26.93 -63.34 12.74
CA VAL A 17 -26.30 -62.71 11.57
C VAL A 17 -27.36 -62.00 10.73
N LEU A 18 -27.40 -60.67 10.80
CA LEU A 18 -27.96 -59.84 9.74
C LEU A 18 -26.80 -59.08 9.10
N GLY A 19 -26.43 -59.50 7.89
CA GLY A 19 -25.35 -58.89 7.13
C GLY A 19 -25.76 -57.52 6.57
N VAL A 20 -25.68 -56.47 7.38
CA VAL A 20 -25.60 -55.11 6.84
C VAL A 20 -24.19 -54.98 6.26
N ALA A 21 -24.10 -54.95 4.94
CA ALA A 21 -22.89 -54.54 4.25
C ALA A 21 -22.64 -53.07 4.59
N VAL A 22 -21.83 -52.82 5.62
CA VAL A 22 -21.21 -51.53 5.83
C VAL A 22 -20.33 -51.31 4.61
N ALA A 23 -20.84 -50.55 3.64
CA ALA A 23 -20.00 -49.96 2.63
C ALA A 23 -18.99 -49.11 3.39
N ALA A 24 -17.77 -49.63 3.50
CA ALA A 24 -16.61 -48.85 3.87
C ALA A 24 -16.42 -47.84 2.74
N GLY A 25 -17.17 -46.74 2.82
CA GLY A 25 -16.92 -45.56 2.04
C GLY A 25 -15.49 -45.18 2.35
N LEU A 26 -14.60 -45.48 1.42
CA LEU A 26 -13.25 -44.94 1.40
C LEU A 26 -13.43 -43.44 1.56
N MET A 27 -13.13 -42.92 2.75
CA MET A 27 -12.92 -41.49 2.91
C MET A 27 -11.89 -41.15 1.85
N ALA A 28 -12.28 -40.32 0.89
CA ALA A 28 -11.34 -39.76 -0.06
C ALA A 28 -10.18 -39.21 0.79
N PRO A 29 -8.92 -39.55 0.49
CA PRO A 29 -7.81 -39.02 1.28
C PRO A 29 -7.96 -37.51 1.30
N ALA A 30 -7.87 -36.92 2.49
CA ALA A 30 -7.88 -35.46 2.63
C ALA A 30 -6.89 -34.92 1.59
N SER A 31 -7.37 -34.02 0.73
CA SER A 31 -6.60 -33.53 -0.41
C SER A 31 -5.25 -33.06 0.12
N ASN A 32 -4.17 -33.77 -0.24
CA ASN A 32 -2.83 -33.46 0.26
C ASN A 32 -2.56 -31.99 -0.07
N ALA A 33 -2.53 -31.14 0.96
CA ALA A 33 -2.24 -29.74 0.80
C ALA A 33 -0.89 -29.65 0.07
N SER A 34 -0.88 -28.97 -1.08
CA SER A 34 0.34 -28.84 -1.87
C SER A 34 1.34 -28.04 -1.05
N ALA A 35 2.42 -28.69 -0.63
CA ALA A 35 3.49 -28.05 0.13
C ALA A 35 3.91 -26.73 -0.53
N PHE A 36 3.98 -25.65 0.24
CA PHE A 36 4.53 -24.41 -0.29
C PHE A 36 6.01 -24.64 -0.58
N ALA A 37 6.40 -24.48 -1.85
CA ALA A 37 7.80 -24.56 -2.21
C ALA A 37 8.55 -23.31 -1.71
N ALA A 38 9.87 -23.33 -1.84
CA ALA A 38 10.72 -22.20 -1.48
C ALA A 38 10.28 -20.91 -2.21
N THR A 39 10.20 -19.81 -1.47
CA THR A 39 9.76 -18.53 -2.02
C THR A 39 10.31 -17.33 -1.24
N SER A 40 10.15 -16.14 -1.81
CA SER A 40 10.55 -14.87 -1.23
C SER A 40 9.45 -14.28 -0.33
N PRO A 41 9.82 -13.45 0.68
CA PRO A 41 8.85 -12.69 1.48
C PRO A 41 7.93 -11.82 0.62
N ALA A 42 8.45 -11.25 -0.46
CA ALA A 42 7.69 -10.47 -1.42
C ALA A 42 6.49 -11.24 -2.00
N ASN A 43 6.59 -12.55 -2.23
CA ASN A 43 5.47 -13.36 -2.73
C ASN A 43 4.40 -13.61 -1.65
N VAL A 44 4.78 -13.70 -0.37
CA VAL A 44 3.82 -13.76 0.75
C VAL A 44 3.12 -12.41 0.92
N VAL A 45 3.85 -11.31 0.87
CA VAL A 45 3.29 -9.93 0.94
C VAL A 45 2.39 -9.65 -0.26
N ALA A 46 2.78 -10.07 -1.47
CA ALA A 46 1.96 -9.96 -2.67
C ALA A 46 0.68 -10.81 -2.58
N PHE A 47 0.75 -12.02 -2.02
CA PHE A 47 -0.42 -12.83 -1.73
C PHE A 47 -1.37 -12.13 -0.74
N LEU A 48 -0.87 -11.65 0.41
CA LEU A 48 -1.66 -10.89 1.39
C LEU A 48 -2.28 -9.63 0.75
N THR A 49 -1.52 -8.93 -0.07
CA THR A 49 -2.02 -7.78 -0.85
C THR A 49 -3.15 -8.21 -1.78
N SER A 50 -3.00 -9.30 -2.53
CA SER A 50 -4.00 -9.78 -3.51
C SER A 50 -5.34 -10.20 -2.89
N ILE A 51 -5.36 -10.57 -1.60
CA ILE A 51 -6.58 -10.93 -0.89
C ILE A 51 -7.27 -9.74 -0.19
N THR A 52 -6.59 -8.59 -0.10
CA THR A 52 -7.12 -7.36 0.54
C THR A 52 -8.50 -7.01 0.03
N GLY A 53 -9.44 -6.78 0.95
CA GLY A 53 -10.82 -6.43 0.61
C GLY A 53 -11.69 -7.63 0.24
N GLY A 54 -11.13 -8.81 -0.02
CA GLY A 54 -11.84 -9.99 -0.56
C GLY A 54 -11.79 -11.26 0.30
N LYS A 55 -10.61 -11.64 0.82
CA LYS A 55 -10.37 -12.84 1.62
C LYS A 55 -9.47 -12.52 2.82
N ILE A 56 -9.44 -13.41 3.80
CA ILE A 56 -8.62 -13.31 5.02
C ILE A 56 -8.09 -14.68 5.42
N VAL A 57 -6.82 -14.80 5.79
CA VAL A 57 -6.23 -16.07 6.27
C VAL A 57 -6.58 -16.31 7.74
N SER A 58 -7.01 -17.53 8.08
CA SER A 58 -7.23 -17.94 9.47
C SER A 58 -5.92 -18.26 10.18
N GLY A 59 -5.69 -17.69 11.35
CA GLY A 59 -4.46 -17.87 12.12
C GLY A 59 -4.69 -18.26 13.57
N VAL A 60 -3.73 -19.00 14.12
CA VAL A 60 -3.64 -19.36 15.54
C VAL A 60 -2.22 -19.18 16.05
N HIS A 61 -2.06 -18.49 17.17
CA HIS A 61 -0.79 -18.40 17.89
C HIS A 61 -0.57 -19.64 18.76
N ASN A 62 0.66 -20.17 18.79
CA ASN A 62 1.10 -21.27 19.65
C ASN A 62 2.21 -20.79 20.61
N LYS A 63 1.80 -20.40 21.82
CA LYS A 63 2.65 -19.78 22.87
C LYS A 63 3.78 -20.69 23.38
N GLY A 64 3.53 -21.98 23.54
CA GLY A 64 4.49 -22.94 24.11
C GLY A 64 5.49 -23.50 23.10
N LEU A 65 6.76 -23.08 23.15
CA LEU A 65 7.82 -23.62 22.28
C LEU A 65 8.07 -25.13 22.50
N ASN A 66 7.77 -25.63 23.70
CA ASN A 66 7.82 -27.05 24.04
C ASN A 66 6.69 -27.87 23.40
N ASN A 67 5.56 -27.26 23.01
CA ASN A 67 4.44 -27.89 22.32
C ASN A 67 3.90 -26.98 21.19
N PRO A 68 4.67 -26.77 20.10
CA PRO A 68 4.43 -25.73 19.10
C PRO A 68 3.20 -25.98 18.20
N THR A 69 2.34 -26.94 18.52
CA THR A 69 1.12 -27.30 17.79
C THR A 69 -0.13 -27.38 18.66
N GLU A 70 -0.03 -27.08 19.96
CA GLU A 70 -1.11 -27.30 20.94
C GLU A 70 -2.43 -26.66 20.51
N TYR A 71 -2.39 -25.34 20.28
CA TYR A 71 -3.56 -24.53 19.95
C TYR A 71 -3.99 -24.71 18.49
N THR A 72 -3.06 -25.03 17.60
CA THR A 72 -3.39 -25.48 16.23
C THR A 72 -4.20 -26.77 16.24
N ALA A 73 -3.85 -27.74 17.08
CA ALA A 73 -4.60 -28.99 17.23
C ALA A 73 -5.95 -28.78 17.92
N GLU A 74 -6.02 -27.91 18.94
CA GLU A 74 -7.27 -27.50 19.57
C GLU A 74 -8.22 -26.86 18.55
N MET A 75 -7.75 -25.89 17.76
CA MET A 75 -8.53 -25.24 16.71
C MET A 75 -9.04 -26.24 15.66
N GLN A 76 -8.19 -27.19 15.25
CA GLN A 76 -8.59 -28.27 14.34
C GLN A 76 -9.67 -29.17 14.95
N SER A 77 -9.62 -29.45 16.25
CA SER A 77 -10.66 -30.22 16.95
C SER A 77 -12.01 -29.50 17.02
N ILE A 78 -12.02 -28.17 17.10
CA ILE A 78 -13.23 -27.34 17.17
C ILE A 78 -13.88 -27.17 15.80
N THR A 79 -13.06 -27.01 14.74
CA THR A 79 -13.48 -26.58 13.40
C THR A 79 -13.48 -27.66 12.33
N GLY A 80 -12.70 -28.74 12.51
CA GLY A 80 -12.35 -29.69 11.45
C GLY A 80 -11.37 -29.15 10.41
N LYS A 81 -10.80 -27.95 10.60
CA LYS A 81 -9.89 -27.28 9.66
C LYS A 81 -8.58 -26.87 10.32
N THR A 82 -7.48 -26.95 9.59
CA THR A 82 -6.17 -26.44 10.05
C THR A 82 -6.03 -24.96 9.67
N PRO A 83 -5.57 -24.06 10.58
CA PRO A 83 -5.36 -22.64 10.27
C PRO A 83 -4.42 -22.40 9.08
N GLY A 84 -4.77 -21.46 8.22
CA GLY A 84 -3.93 -21.03 7.08
C GLY A 84 -2.67 -20.27 7.50
N LEU A 85 -2.59 -19.78 8.74
CA LEU A 85 -1.42 -19.15 9.34
C LEU A 85 -1.13 -19.81 10.69
N TRP A 86 0.12 -20.24 10.86
CA TRP A 86 0.65 -20.75 12.11
C TRP A 86 1.55 -19.69 12.74
N GLY A 87 1.20 -19.27 13.96
CA GLY A 87 1.97 -18.34 14.77
C GLY A 87 2.69 -19.04 15.92
N SER A 88 3.83 -18.50 16.35
CA SER A 88 4.51 -18.88 17.61
C SER A 88 5.46 -17.79 18.11
N GLU A 89 6.04 -18.03 19.29
CA GLU A 89 7.04 -17.18 19.95
C GLU A 89 8.48 -17.62 19.68
N LEU A 90 9.41 -16.68 19.78
CA LEU A 90 10.86 -16.93 19.78
C LEU A 90 11.45 -17.18 21.17
N GLY A 91 10.68 -16.96 22.24
CA GLY A 91 10.99 -17.37 23.61
C GLY A 91 12.04 -16.51 24.33
N PHE A 92 11.86 -16.37 25.65
CA PHE A 92 12.63 -15.46 26.51
C PHE A 92 12.99 -16.03 27.88
N SER A 93 12.21 -16.99 28.40
CA SER A 93 12.51 -17.66 29.67
C SER A 93 13.62 -18.71 29.54
N ALA A 94 14.16 -19.13 30.67
CA ALA A 94 15.10 -20.24 30.72
C ALA A 94 14.49 -21.58 30.23
N GLY A 95 13.16 -21.71 30.28
CA GLY A 95 12.43 -22.87 29.74
C GLY A 95 12.21 -22.83 28.23
N ASP A 96 12.02 -21.64 27.66
CA ASP A 96 11.71 -21.47 26.23
C ASP A 96 12.94 -21.57 25.33
N ILE A 97 14.05 -20.93 25.73
CA ILE A 97 15.25 -20.80 24.89
C ILE A 97 15.78 -22.16 24.39
N PRO A 98 15.87 -23.23 25.22
CA PRO A 98 16.25 -24.57 24.75
C PRO A 98 15.31 -25.18 23.71
N ASN A 99 14.04 -24.74 23.66
CA ASN A 99 13.02 -25.27 22.77
C ASN A 99 12.94 -24.53 21.42
N ARG A 100 13.71 -23.45 21.19
CA ARG A 100 13.76 -22.70 19.91
C ARG A 100 13.92 -23.61 18.69
N GLN A 101 14.81 -24.60 18.73
CA GLN A 101 14.99 -25.53 17.60
C GLN A 101 13.75 -26.39 17.32
N LYS A 102 12.97 -26.76 18.35
CA LYS A 102 11.72 -27.51 18.20
C LYS A 102 10.66 -26.66 17.51
N MET A 103 10.51 -25.40 17.93
CA MET A 103 9.63 -24.42 17.29
C MET A 103 10.02 -24.19 15.82
N ILE A 104 11.32 -24.02 15.52
CA ILE A 104 11.81 -23.80 14.14
C ILE A 104 11.60 -25.02 13.23
N ASN A 105 11.74 -26.23 13.76
CA ASN A 105 11.37 -27.45 13.03
C ASN A 105 9.86 -27.48 12.72
N GLN A 106 9.02 -27.02 13.65
CA GLN A 106 7.58 -26.91 13.43
C GLN A 106 7.21 -25.85 12.40
N ALA A 107 7.88 -24.68 12.41
CA ALA A 107 7.71 -23.64 11.40
C ALA A 107 7.96 -24.16 9.98
N LYS A 108 9.05 -24.92 9.77
CA LYS A 108 9.34 -25.60 8.50
C LYS A 108 8.24 -26.60 8.10
N ALA A 109 7.73 -27.36 9.08
CA ALA A 109 6.66 -28.33 8.84
C ALA A 109 5.32 -27.67 8.46
N GLN A 110 4.98 -26.53 9.07
CA GLN A 110 3.75 -25.78 8.79
C GLN A 110 3.81 -25.11 7.41
N TRP A 111 4.95 -24.52 7.05
CA TRP A 111 5.19 -24.04 5.68
C TRP A 111 5.04 -25.17 4.65
N SER A 112 5.68 -26.31 4.91
CA SER A 112 5.60 -27.51 4.07
C SER A 112 4.21 -28.15 4.03
N ALA A 113 3.30 -27.78 4.95
CA ALA A 113 1.91 -28.22 4.98
C ALA A 113 0.93 -27.21 4.34
N GLY A 114 1.42 -26.05 3.89
CA GLY A 114 0.61 -25.01 3.25
C GLY A 114 0.00 -23.99 4.23
N SER A 115 0.67 -23.72 5.35
CA SER A 115 0.35 -22.58 6.24
C SER A 115 1.45 -21.52 6.19
N LEU A 116 1.06 -20.25 6.24
CA LEU A 116 1.98 -19.13 6.47
C LEU A 116 2.62 -19.25 7.86
N VAL A 117 3.86 -18.78 7.99
CA VAL A 117 4.62 -18.78 9.26
C VAL A 117 4.72 -17.36 9.79
N ALA A 118 4.20 -17.12 11.00
CA ALA A 118 4.36 -15.87 11.73
C ALA A 118 5.13 -16.11 13.03
N LEU A 119 6.15 -15.30 13.30
CA LEU A 119 6.95 -15.38 14.53
C LEU A 119 6.92 -14.05 15.27
N THR A 120 6.60 -14.11 16.56
CA THR A 120 6.62 -12.98 17.50
C THR A 120 7.83 -13.10 18.42
N TRP A 121 8.31 -11.98 18.96
CA TRP A 121 9.41 -11.98 19.91
C TRP A 121 9.12 -11.12 21.14
N HIS A 122 8.52 -11.75 22.14
CA HIS A 122 8.69 -11.34 23.54
C HIS A 122 10.17 -11.49 23.94
N GLN A 123 10.75 -10.46 24.58
CA GLN A 123 12.16 -10.47 24.96
C GLN A 123 12.49 -9.70 26.24
N CYS A 124 13.41 -10.24 27.04
CA CYS A 124 14.01 -9.53 28.17
C CYS A 124 14.72 -8.26 27.72
N ARG A 125 14.90 -7.30 28.65
CA ARG A 125 15.79 -6.15 28.45
C ARG A 125 17.16 -6.59 27.91
N PRO A 126 17.86 -5.79 27.08
CA PRO A 126 19.09 -6.20 26.41
C PRO A 126 20.19 -6.73 27.34
N ASP A 127 20.29 -6.17 28.54
CA ASP A 127 21.23 -6.48 29.62
C ASP A 127 20.86 -7.71 30.48
N VAL A 128 19.64 -8.25 30.33
CA VAL A 128 19.12 -9.39 31.08
C VAL A 128 19.20 -10.67 30.24
N ALA A 129 19.84 -11.73 30.74
CA ALA A 129 20.00 -12.98 29.98
C ALA A 129 18.67 -13.72 29.73
N THR A 130 17.89 -13.95 30.80
CA THR A 130 16.58 -14.62 30.81
C THR A 130 15.63 -13.89 31.76
N CYS A 131 14.35 -13.97 31.49
CA CYS A 131 13.29 -13.24 32.19
C CYS A 131 12.01 -14.07 32.24
N GLU A 132 11.09 -13.65 33.10
CA GLU A 132 9.72 -14.14 33.11
C GLU A 132 8.77 -13.11 32.48
N PHE A 133 7.54 -13.49 32.18
CA PHE A 133 6.60 -12.59 31.50
C PHE A 133 6.15 -11.43 32.39
N ASP A 134 5.51 -11.74 33.52
CA ASP A 134 4.79 -10.76 34.37
C ASP A 134 5.26 -10.76 35.85
N THR A 135 5.74 -11.89 36.35
CA THR A 135 6.18 -12.02 37.75
C THR A 135 7.48 -12.80 37.87
N GLY A 136 8.29 -12.47 38.88
CA GLY A 136 9.62 -13.05 39.10
C GLY A 136 10.75 -12.04 38.91
N ASP A 137 11.98 -12.52 38.78
CA ASP A 137 13.14 -11.67 38.55
C ASP A 137 13.19 -11.19 37.09
N ASN A 138 13.31 -9.87 36.91
CA ASN A 138 13.37 -9.20 35.60
C ASN A 138 12.13 -9.48 34.70
N PRO A 139 10.89 -9.16 35.12
CA PRO A 139 9.71 -9.38 34.28
C PRO A 139 9.79 -8.56 32.98
N ILE A 140 9.12 -9.01 31.91
CA ILE A 140 8.94 -8.19 30.70
C ILE A 140 7.89 -7.11 30.97
N VAL A 141 6.74 -7.48 31.53
CA VAL A 141 5.68 -6.55 31.92
C VAL A 141 6.19 -5.61 33.01
N GLY A 142 6.01 -4.30 32.81
CA GLY A 142 6.49 -3.26 33.72
C GLY A 142 8.01 -3.04 33.68
N SER A 143 8.74 -3.66 32.75
CA SER A 143 10.14 -3.30 32.52
C SER A 143 10.25 -2.03 31.68
N GLU A 144 11.11 -1.12 32.10
CA GLU A 144 11.37 0.15 31.42
C GLU A 144 12.88 0.34 31.22
N LEU A 145 13.25 1.21 30.27
CA LEU A 145 14.60 1.78 30.14
C LEU A 145 14.53 3.27 30.50
N SER A 146 15.45 3.75 31.32
CA SER A 146 15.66 5.19 31.51
C SER A 146 16.13 5.86 30.21
N ASP A 147 16.00 7.19 30.09
CA ASP A 147 16.40 7.91 28.87
C ASP A 147 17.88 7.78 28.55
N ALA A 148 18.74 7.66 29.57
CA ALA A 148 20.17 7.40 29.39
C ALA A 148 20.44 6.00 28.83
N GLU A 149 19.71 4.98 29.31
CA GLU A 149 19.78 3.62 28.78
C GLU A 149 19.19 3.54 27.37
N TRP A 150 18.08 4.23 27.10
CA TRP A 150 17.47 4.31 25.76
C TRP A 150 18.42 4.96 24.74
N SER A 151 19.05 6.09 25.12
CA SER A 151 20.09 6.74 24.33
C SER A 151 21.28 5.81 24.08
N SER A 152 21.71 5.06 25.12
CA SER A 152 22.74 4.04 25.00
C SER A 152 22.33 2.95 24.00
N LEU A 153 21.13 2.36 24.12
CA LEU A 153 20.61 1.32 23.22
C LEU A 153 20.64 1.74 21.74
N LEU A 154 20.25 2.98 21.44
CA LEU A 154 20.23 3.51 20.08
C LEU A 154 21.60 3.99 19.57
N THR A 155 22.59 4.16 20.46
CA THR A 155 23.95 4.56 20.09
C THR A 155 24.78 3.35 19.67
N ASP A 156 25.23 3.33 18.41
CA ASP A 156 25.99 2.21 17.86
C ASP A 156 27.29 1.95 18.65
N GLY A 157 27.52 0.68 19.00
CA GLY A 157 28.73 0.26 19.72
C GLY A 157 28.73 0.50 21.22
N SER A 158 27.67 1.07 21.81
CA SER A 158 27.50 1.16 23.27
C SER A 158 27.36 -0.23 23.92
N SER A 159 27.48 -0.31 25.25
CA SER A 159 27.29 -1.55 26.00
C SER A 159 25.90 -2.16 25.77
N LEU A 160 24.83 -1.35 25.84
CA LEU A 160 23.46 -1.82 25.73
C LEU A 160 23.06 -2.11 24.27
N ASN A 161 23.60 -1.34 23.32
CA ASN A 161 23.48 -1.60 21.89
C ASN A 161 24.11 -2.95 21.51
N ASN A 162 25.33 -3.21 21.98
CA ASN A 162 26.02 -4.48 21.77
C ASN A 162 25.29 -5.65 22.46
N ALA A 163 24.73 -5.44 23.65
CA ALA A 163 23.92 -6.45 24.33
C ALA A 163 22.62 -6.78 23.55
N TYR A 164 21.96 -5.77 22.96
CA TYR A 164 20.78 -5.98 22.13
C TYR A 164 21.11 -6.74 20.83
N LYS A 165 22.20 -6.36 20.17
CA LYS A 165 22.77 -7.10 19.03
C LYS A 165 23.09 -8.55 19.38
N ALA A 166 23.68 -8.81 20.55
CA ALA A 166 23.97 -10.15 21.03
C ALA A 166 22.70 -11.00 21.25
N LYS A 167 21.56 -10.39 21.65
CA LYS A 167 20.26 -11.10 21.66
C LYS A 167 19.79 -11.46 20.26
N MET A 168 19.89 -10.54 19.30
CA MET A 168 19.52 -10.79 17.91
C MET A 168 20.40 -11.89 17.29
N ASP A 169 21.70 -11.92 17.61
CA ASP A 169 22.63 -12.97 17.18
C ASP A 169 22.24 -14.37 17.64
N GLN A 170 21.56 -14.53 18.78
CA GLN A 170 21.01 -15.84 19.20
C GLN A 170 19.89 -16.33 18.29
N LEU A 171 19.23 -15.43 17.54
CA LEU A 171 18.14 -15.77 16.61
C LEU A 171 18.64 -15.99 15.18
N VAL A 172 19.79 -15.42 14.80
CA VAL A 172 20.35 -15.51 13.44
C VAL A 172 20.44 -16.96 12.93
N PRO A 173 20.98 -17.96 13.68
CA PRO A 173 21.05 -19.34 13.21
C PRO A 173 19.69 -19.99 12.94
N PHE A 174 18.63 -19.53 13.63
CA PHE A 174 17.28 -20.05 13.49
C PHE A 174 16.56 -19.45 12.28
N PHE A 175 16.70 -18.14 12.06
CA PHE A 175 16.19 -17.49 10.85
C PHE A 175 16.96 -17.93 9.60
N GLN A 176 18.28 -18.13 9.68
CA GLN A 176 19.08 -18.70 8.59
C GLN A 176 18.59 -20.11 8.23
N GLN A 177 18.30 -20.95 9.23
CA GLN A 177 17.70 -22.27 9.01
C GLN A 177 16.33 -22.23 8.29
N LEU A 178 15.53 -21.18 8.50
CA LEU A 178 14.27 -20.97 7.77
C LEU A 178 14.54 -20.46 6.35
N LYS A 179 15.50 -19.56 6.18
CA LYS A 179 15.98 -19.08 4.86
C LYS A 179 16.48 -20.22 3.99
N ASP A 180 17.32 -21.10 4.54
CA ASP A 180 17.88 -22.27 3.84
C ASP A 180 16.80 -23.29 3.45
N ALA A 181 15.70 -23.34 4.22
CA ALA A 181 14.52 -24.14 3.91
C ALA A 181 13.53 -23.42 2.94
N GLY A 182 13.84 -22.20 2.50
CA GLY A 182 12.99 -21.41 1.62
C GLY A 182 11.71 -20.89 2.26
N VAL A 183 11.68 -20.78 3.59
CA VAL A 183 10.51 -20.35 4.38
C VAL A 183 10.58 -18.83 4.62
N PRO A 184 9.65 -18.04 4.05
CA PRO A 184 9.43 -16.66 4.46
C PRO A 184 8.79 -16.61 5.86
N VAL A 185 9.20 -15.63 6.66
CA VAL A 185 8.68 -15.41 8.01
C VAL A 185 8.01 -14.06 8.09
N LEU A 186 6.72 -14.03 8.46
CA LEU A 186 6.05 -12.83 8.95
C LEU A 186 6.59 -12.54 10.35
N PHE A 187 7.65 -11.75 10.46
CA PHE A 187 8.32 -11.47 11.73
C PHE A 187 7.75 -10.20 12.35
N ARG A 188 7.24 -10.31 13.58
CA ARG A 188 6.63 -9.23 14.34
C ARG A 188 7.46 -8.91 15.60
N PRO A 189 8.61 -8.24 15.46
CA PRO A 189 9.42 -7.80 16.59
C PRO A 189 8.82 -6.56 17.25
N LEU A 190 9.14 -6.34 18.52
CA LEU A 190 8.77 -5.13 19.27
C LEU A 190 7.26 -4.83 19.25
N HIS A 191 6.43 -5.86 19.17
CA HIS A 191 4.98 -5.75 19.07
C HIS A 191 4.34 -4.89 20.18
N GLU A 192 3.14 -4.37 19.92
CA GLU A 192 2.43 -3.41 20.80
C GLU A 192 3.24 -2.15 21.19
N MET A 193 4.20 -1.67 20.38
CA MET A 193 5.16 -0.63 20.84
C MET A 193 4.55 0.72 21.24
N ASN A 194 3.29 0.99 20.91
CA ASN A 194 2.58 2.18 21.37
C ASN A 194 2.01 2.06 22.79
N ASP A 195 2.07 0.88 23.40
CA ASP A 195 1.78 0.65 24.81
C ASP A 195 3.08 0.56 25.63
N GLY A 196 3.06 1.06 26.86
CA GLY A 196 4.23 1.18 27.72
C GLY A 196 4.54 -0.05 28.58
N TRP A 197 3.83 -1.17 28.38
CA TRP A 197 3.94 -2.33 29.27
C TRP A 197 5.26 -3.09 29.17
N ALA A 198 6.03 -2.91 28.08
CA ALA A 198 7.34 -3.51 27.92
C ALA A 198 8.41 -2.47 27.57
N TRP A 199 9.67 -2.79 27.87
CA TRP A 199 10.79 -1.85 27.78
C TRP A 199 11.04 -1.25 26.38
N TRP A 200 10.54 -1.88 25.32
CA TRP A 200 10.64 -1.40 23.94
C TRP A 200 9.52 -0.43 23.54
N GLY A 201 8.47 -0.29 24.34
CA GLY A 201 7.25 0.44 24.05
C GLY A 201 7.17 1.84 24.68
N GLY A 202 6.02 2.50 24.51
CA GLY A 202 5.68 3.78 25.14
C GLY A 202 6.46 5.01 24.66
N ARG A 203 7.45 4.86 23.77
CA ARG A 203 8.32 5.95 23.30
C ARG A 203 7.96 6.33 21.85
N SER A 204 7.20 7.40 21.69
CA SER A 204 6.80 7.91 20.37
C SER A 204 7.88 8.75 19.67
N GLY A 205 7.71 9.01 18.38
CA GLY A 205 8.56 9.89 17.57
C GLY A 205 9.78 9.20 16.96
N SER A 206 10.53 9.96 16.15
CA SER A 206 11.63 9.45 15.33
C SER A 206 12.86 8.95 16.10
N GLY A 207 12.98 9.29 17.39
CA GLY A 207 13.97 8.73 18.32
C GLY A 207 13.39 7.68 19.30
N GLY A 208 12.10 7.36 19.18
CA GLY A 208 11.38 6.40 20.01
C GLY A 208 11.44 4.98 19.45
N SER A 209 10.43 4.15 19.76
CA SER A 209 10.35 2.74 19.38
C SER A 209 10.44 2.52 17.85
N ALA A 210 10.02 3.51 17.05
CA ALA A 210 10.23 3.55 15.61
C ALA A 210 11.72 3.39 15.24
N LYS A 211 12.63 4.06 15.97
CA LYS A 211 14.08 3.95 15.72
C LYS A 211 14.65 2.60 16.13
N LEU A 212 14.14 2.02 17.22
CA LEU A 212 14.52 0.67 17.64
C LEU A 212 14.08 -0.38 16.62
N TYR A 213 12.90 -0.21 16.00
CA TYR A 213 12.42 -1.06 14.92
C TYR A 213 13.35 -0.99 13.70
N GLN A 214 13.74 0.21 13.26
CA GLN A 214 14.72 0.39 12.17
C GLN A 214 16.07 -0.30 12.50
N LEU A 215 16.56 -0.15 13.73
CA LEU A 215 17.80 -0.79 14.17
C LEU A 215 17.70 -2.33 14.14
N THR A 216 16.56 -2.87 14.55
CA THR A 216 16.27 -4.31 14.49
C THR A 216 16.27 -4.80 13.03
N HIS A 217 15.56 -4.08 12.15
CA HIS A 217 15.51 -4.33 10.71
C HIS A 217 16.91 -4.39 10.10
N ASP A 218 17.68 -3.31 10.24
CA ASP A 218 18.98 -3.17 9.61
C ASP A 218 19.98 -4.19 10.15
N TYR A 219 19.88 -4.56 11.44
CA TYR A 219 20.74 -5.57 12.01
C TYR A 219 20.46 -6.97 11.43
N PHE A 220 19.20 -7.43 11.42
CA PHE A 220 18.86 -8.73 10.81
C PHE A 220 19.19 -8.76 9.30
N LEU A 221 18.96 -7.65 8.58
CA LEU A 221 19.33 -7.53 7.17
C LEU A 221 20.86 -7.60 6.97
N SER A 222 21.65 -6.95 7.84
CA SER A 222 23.13 -7.03 7.81
C SER A 222 23.67 -8.44 8.05
N LYS A 223 22.92 -9.29 8.75
CA LYS A 223 23.20 -10.73 8.94
C LYS A 223 22.77 -11.59 7.74
N GLY A 224 22.24 -10.97 6.67
CA GLY A 224 21.83 -11.65 5.45
C GLY A 224 20.45 -12.31 5.52
N LEU A 225 19.61 -11.98 6.50
CA LEU A 225 18.33 -12.64 6.75
C LEU A 225 17.21 -12.08 5.86
N THR A 226 17.35 -12.31 4.56
CA THR A 226 16.45 -11.82 3.49
C THR A 226 15.16 -12.64 3.32
N ASN A 227 14.84 -13.54 4.24
CA ASN A 227 13.60 -14.34 4.26
C ASN A 227 12.56 -13.77 5.24
N ILE A 228 12.76 -12.55 5.71
CA ILE A 228 11.84 -11.88 6.65
C ILE A 228 10.91 -10.95 5.86
N ALA A 229 9.61 -11.04 6.13
CA ALA A 229 8.64 -9.98 5.90
C ALA A 229 8.42 -9.24 7.23
N TRP A 230 8.60 -7.93 7.23
CA TRP A 230 8.58 -7.10 8.44
C TRP A 230 7.16 -6.69 8.81
N VAL A 231 6.67 -7.23 9.92
CA VAL A 231 5.34 -6.94 10.47
C VAL A 231 5.50 -5.87 11.56
N TRP A 232 4.98 -4.67 11.30
CA TRP A 232 4.92 -3.61 12.31
C TRP A 232 3.56 -3.63 12.99
N ASN A 233 3.54 -3.46 14.31
CA ASN A 233 2.35 -3.77 15.10
C ASN A 233 2.14 -2.88 16.32
N VAL A 234 0.92 -2.36 16.43
CA VAL A 234 0.44 -1.55 17.56
C VAL A 234 -0.75 -2.23 18.24
N LYS A 235 -0.99 -1.84 19.49
CA LYS A 235 -2.20 -2.16 20.26
C LYS A 235 -3.25 -1.07 20.12
N ASP A 236 -4.52 -1.36 20.34
CA ASP A 236 -5.61 -0.37 20.38
C ASP A 236 -5.64 0.51 21.66
N THR A 237 -4.47 0.97 22.13
CA THR A 237 -4.30 1.85 23.30
C THR A 237 -4.01 3.31 22.90
N GLY A 238 -4.40 4.25 23.77
CA GLY A 238 -4.30 5.68 23.50
C GLY A 238 -5.24 6.13 22.37
N SER A 239 -4.78 7.06 21.53
CA SER A 239 -5.53 7.53 20.36
C SER A 239 -5.11 6.81 19.08
N ALA A 240 -6.09 6.43 18.25
CA ALA A 240 -5.83 5.80 16.96
C ALA A 240 -4.96 6.67 16.03
N SER A 241 -5.11 8.00 16.09
CA SER A 241 -4.25 8.95 15.36
C SER A 241 -2.81 9.00 15.88
N GLY A 242 -2.58 8.69 17.16
CA GLY A 242 -1.25 8.63 17.77
C GLY A 242 -0.39 7.45 17.31
N ALA A 243 -1.01 6.38 16.77
CA ALA A 243 -0.30 5.19 16.31
C ALA A 243 0.75 5.48 15.22
N ALA A 244 0.49 6.47 14.36
CA ALA A 244 1.42 6.88 13.31
C ALA A 244 2.77 7.41 13.85
N ALA A 245 2.81 7.93 15.09
CA ALA A 245 4.03 8.39 15.73
C ALA A 245 5.02 7.26 16.10
N TYR A 246 4.60 6.00 15.96
CA TYR A 246 5.42 4.80 16.19
C TYR A 246 5.84 4.10 14.88
N TYR A 247 5.41 4.62 13.72
CA TYR A 247 5.68 4.01 12.42
C TYR A 247 7.12 4.29 11.95
N PRO A 248 7.94 3.26 11.63
CA PRO A 248 9.34 3.44 11.24
C PRO A 248 9.54 3.89 9.78
N GLY A 249 8.47 3.95 8.98
CA GLY A 249 8.49 4.36 7.58
C GLY A 249 8.44 3.19 6.59
N ASP A 250 8.01 3.47 5.36
CA ASP A 250 7.63 2.45 4.37
C ASP A 250 8.74 1.50 3.92
N ASN A 251 10.01 1.88 4.09
CA ASN A 251 11.16 1.05 3.75
C ASN A 251 11.45 -0.06 4.77
N TYR A 252 10.82 -0.02 5.95
CA TYR A 252 11.07 -0.93 7.06
C TYR A 252 9.90 -1.87 7.38
N VAL A 253 8.77 -1.73 6.68
CA VAL A 253 7.52 -2.43 6.99
C VAL A 253 6.93 -3.06 5.74
N ASP A 254 6.59 -4.34 5.80
CA ASP A 254 5.87 -5.06 4.76
C ASP A 254 4.38 -5.22 5.10
N VAL A 255 4.03 -5.37 6.38
CA VAL A 255 2.64 -5.57 6.86
C VAL A 255 2.38 -4.68 8.08
N VAL A 256 1.22 -3.99 8.10
CA VAL A 256 0.81 -3.09 9.19
C VAL A 256 -0.31 -3.74 10.01
N THR A 257 -0.10 -3.98 11.30
CA THR A 257 -1.03 -4.82 12.09
C THR A 257 -1.46 -4.22 13.42
N LEU A 258 -2.62 -4.66 13.90
CA LEU A 258 -3.26 -4.17 15.11
C LEU A 258 -3.70 -5.30 16.04
N ASP A 259 -3.48 -5.09 17.33
CA ASP A 259 -3.86 -5.99 18.42
C ASP A 259 -4.96 -5.30 19.26
N PRO A 260 -6.24 -5.71 19.13
CA PRO A 260 -7.39 -4.94 19.61
C PRO A 260 -7.85 -5.40 21.00
N TRP A 261 -6.94 -5.42 21.97
CA TRP A 261 -7.20 -5.95 23.31
C TRP A 261 -8.17 -5.11 24.14
N ASN A 262 -8.18 -3.79 23.99
CA ASN A 262 -9.06 -2.89 24.76
C ASN A 262 -10.52 -2.94 24.28
N ASN A 263 -10.74 -3.18 22.98
CA ASN A 263 -12.07 -3.15 22.35
C ASN A 263 -12.57 -4.54 21.90
N ASN A 264 -11.79 -5.60 22.11
CA ASN A 264 -11.93 -6.96 21.51
C ASN A 264 -11.84 -7.02 19.98
N PHE A 265 -12.15 -5.93 19.28
CA PHE A 265 -12.04 -5.77 17.83
C PHE A 265 -11.83 -4.28 17.49
N PRO A 266 -11.10 -3.92 16.42
CA PRO A 266 -10.83 -2.51 16.11
C PRO A 266 -12.11 -1.69 15.92
N THR A 267 -12.14 -0.50 16.52
CA THR A 267 -13.16 0.51 16.21
C THR A 267 -12.94 1.07 14.79
N SER A 268 -13.93 1.77 14.23
CA SER A 268 -13.79 2.41 12.91
C SER A 268 -12.62 3.42 12.86
N ALA A 269 -12.30 4.07 13.98
CA ALA A 269 -11.15 4.96 14.10
C ALA A 269 -9.82 4.19 14.00
N TRP A 270 -9.69 3.08 14.74
CA TRP A 270 -8.51 2.22 14.69
C TRP A 270 -8.33 1.54 13.32
N TYR A 271 -9.40 1.02 12.73
CA TYR A 271 -9.38 0.50 11.36
C TYR A 271 -8.90 1.55 10.35
N SER A 272 -9.43 2.78 10.43
CA SER A 272 -9.04 3.87 9.53
C SER A 272 -7.58 4.30 9.73
N ALA A 273 -7.10 4.36 10.99
CA ALA A 273 -5.71 4.68 11.28
C ALA A 273 -4.74 3.65 10.68
N ILE A 274 -5.03 2.35 10.82
CA ILE A 274 -4.19 1.28 10.28
C ILE A 274 -4.22 1.25 8.74
N VAL A 275 -5.39 1.46 8.12
CA VAL A 275 -5.51 1.63 6.65
C VAL A 275 -4.68 2.82 6.16
N ASN A 276 -4.70 3.95 6.89
CA ASN A 276 -3.94 5.14 6.54
C ASN A 276 -2.43 4.92 6.67
N ILE A 277 -1.96 4.31 7.77
CA ILE A 277 -0.53 3.99 7.99
C ILE A 277 0.01 3.01 6.94
N ALA A 278 -0.84 2.12 6.41
CA ALA A 278 -0.50 1.21 5.31
C ALA A 278 -0.46 1.88 3.91
N HIS A 279 -0.78 3.18 3.82
CA HIS A 279 -0.80 3.99 2.61
C HIS A 279 -1.59 3.38 1.43
N GLY A 280 -2.54 2.47 1.71
CA GLY A 280 -3.29 1.72 0.70
C GLY A 280 -2.47 0.76 -0.18
N VAL A 281 -1.17 0.59 0.11
CA VAL A 281 -0.24 -0.24 -0.69
C VAL A 281 0.37 -1.41 0.09
N LYS A 282 0.31 -1.38 1.43
CA LYS A 282 0.73 -2.49 2.29
C LYS A 282 -0.49 -3.27 2.78
N PRO A 283 -0.42 -4.62 2.87
CA PRO A 283 -1.47 -5.40 3.52
C PRO A 283 -1.59 -5.05 5.00
N ILE A 284 -2.82 -5.13 5.52
CA ILE A 284 -3.11 -4.95 6.95
C ILE A 284 -3.61 -6.24 7.59
N ALA A 285 -3.35 -6.47 8.87
CA ALA A 285 -3.82 -7.68 9.57
C ALA A 285 -4.11 -7.47 11.07
N LEU A 286 -4.84 -8.41 11.64
CA LEU A 286 -5.08 -8.51 13.08
C LEU A 286 -4.07 -9.52 13.64
N ALA A 287 -2.97 -9.02 14.22
CA ALA A 287 -1.86 -9.88 14.61
C ALA A 287 -2.13 -10.62 15.93
N GLU A 288 -2.93 -10.04 16.82
CA GLU A 288 -3.53 -10.76 17.95
C GLU A 288 -5.01 -10.43 18.08
N LEU A 289 -5.75 -11.31 18.77
CA LEU A 289 -7.17 -11.13 19.14
C LEU A 289 -7.60 -12.24 20.11
N GLY A 290 -8.52 -11.90 21.03
CA GLY A 290 -9.14 -12.87 21.93
C GLY A 290 -10.33 -13.64 21.33
N ASN A 291 -10.88 -13.23 20.18
CA ASN A 291 -12.02 -13.90 19.55
C ASN A 291 -12.05 -13.66 18.03
N THR A 292 -12.34 -14.70 17.24
CA THR A 292 -12.33 -14.65 15.77
C THR A 292 -13.34 -13.64 15.20
N PRO A 293 -13.02 -12.94 14.08
CA PRO A 293 -13.91 -11.95 13.49
C PRO A 293 -15.24 -12.56 13.02
N SER A 294 -16.35 -11.89 13.32
CA SER A 294 -17.68 -12.31 12.85
C SER A 294 -17.86 -12.01 11.35
N ALA A 295 -18.86 -12.64 10.71
CA ALA A 295 -19.19 -12.34 9.31
C ALA A 295 -19.56 -10.86 9.07
N ALA A 296 -20.26 -10.22 10.01
CA ALA A 296 -20.60 -8.79 9.93
C ALA A 296 -19.33 -7.91 10.07
N THR A 297 -18.41 -8.33 10.94
CA THR A 297 -17.12 -7.69 11.15
C THR A 297 -16.23 -7.75 9.90
N LEU A 298 -16.15 -8.91 9.25
CA LEU A 298 -15.41 -9.08 7.98
C LEU A 298 -16.04 -8.33 6.79
N ALA A 299 -17.31 -7.92 6.92
CA ALA A 299 -18.00 -7.10 5.92
C ALA A 299 -17.81 -5.59 6.16
N SER A 300 -17.77 -5.14 7.42
CA SER A 300 -17.57 -3.73 7.77
C SER A 300 -16.09 -3.30 7.73
N GLN A 301 -15.16 -4.24 7.93
CA GLN A 301 -13.71 -4.00 7.87
C GLN A 301 -13.04 -5.01 6.92
N PRO A 302 -13.27 -4.88 5.60
CA PRO A 302 -12.94 -5.94 4.63
C PRO A 302 -11.45 -6.06 4.29
N ASN A 303 -10.59 -5.12 4.69
CA ASN A 303 -9.19 -5.07 4.26
C ASN A 303 -8.23 -5.91 5.10
N TRP A 304 -8.69 -6.51 6.21
CA TRP A 304 -7.86 -7.41 7.02
C TRP A 304 -7.48 -8.67 6.23
N THR A 305 -6.17 -8.91 6.06
CA THR A 305 -5.60 -9.97 5.21
C THR A 305 -5.28 -11.26 5.96
N TYR A 306 -5.01 -11.18 7.26
CA TYR A 306 -5.09 -12.33 8.18
C TYR A 306 -5.62 -11.90 9.55
N PHE A 307 -6.05 -12.90 10.33
CA PHE A 307 -6.34 -12.75 11.76
C PHE A 307 -5.62 -13.87 12.51
N MET A 308 -5.08 -13.63 13.70
CA MET A 308 -4.47 -14.69 14.53
C MET A 308 -5.01 -14.67 15.97
N ILE A 309 -5.79 -15.70 16.34
CA ILE A 309 -6.29 -15.84 17.72
C ILE A 309 -5.18 -16.26 18.69
N TRP A 310 -5.16 -15.64 19.87
CA TRP A 310 -4.14 -15.90 20.88
C TRP A 310 -4.41 -17.16 21.70
N SER A 311 -3.72 -18.26 21.37
CA SER A 311 -3.51 -19.43 22.23
C SER A 311 -4.68 -19.76 23.18
N GLU A 312 -4.53 -19.53 24.49
CA GLU A 312 -5.49 -19.89 25.53
C GLU A 312 -6.89 -19.24 25.40
N TYR A 313 -7.03 -18.16 24.62
CA TYR A 313 -8.33 -17.52 24.38
C TYR A 313 -9.29 -18.38 23.57
N ILE A 314 -8.80 -19.38 22.82
CA ILE A 314 -9.62 -20.38 22.12
C ILE A 314 -10.60 -21.06 23.08
N ALA A 315 -10.13 -21.45 24.27
CA ALA A 315 -10.95 -22.04 25.31
C ALA A 315 -11.73 -20.99 26.13
N GLN A 316 -11.09 -19.87 26.47
CA GLN A 316 -11.64 -18.88 27.41
C GLN A 316 -12.79 -18.05 26.84
N CYS A 317 -12.84 -17.85 25.52
CA CYS A 317 -13.89 -17.04 24.87
C CYS A 317 -15.29 -17.68 24.91
N GLY A 318 -15.41 -18.99 25.23
CA GLY A 318 -16.66 -19.75 25.11
C GLY A 318 -17.20 -19.83 23.66
N CYS A 319 -16.37 -19.50 22.67
CA CYS A 319 -16.80 -19.05 21.35
C CYS A 319 -16.72 -20.12 20.24
N ASN A 320 -16.74 -21.42 20.60
CA ASN A 320 -16.63 -22.54 19.66
C ASN A 320 -17.64 -22.51 18.49
N SER A 321 -18.83 -21.94 18.69
CA SER A 321 -19.82 -21.70 17.63
C SER A 321 -19.38 -20.60 16.66
N THR A 322 -18.88 -19.48 17.18
CA THR A 322 -18.31 -18.38 16.39
C THR A 322 -17.08 -18.83 15.62
N ILE A 323 -16.13 -19.51 16.30
CA ILE A 323 -14.93 -20.09 15.69
C ILE A 323 -15.30 -21.00 14.50
N ARG A 324 -16.24 -21.94 14.68
CA ARG A 324 -16.74 -22.79 13.59
C ARG A 324 -17.35 -21.99 12.44
N SER A 325 -18.14 -20.96 12.76
CA SER A 325 -18.78 -20.08 11.77
C SER A 325 -17.73 -19.30 10.97
N THR A 326 -16.72 -18.72 11.62
CA THR A 326 -15.65 -17.96 10.97
C THR A 326 -14.79 -18.86 10.10
N PHE A 327 -14.30 -20.00 10.60
CA PHE A 327 -13.50 -20.94 9.78
C PHE A 327 -14.29 -21.56 8.61
N SER A 328 -15.63 -21.59 8.69
CA SER A 328 -16.51 -22.03 7.60
C SER A 328 -16.94 -20.90 6.65
N ASN A 329 -16.59 -19.64 6.94
CA ASN A 329 -16.98 -18.49 6.14
C ASN A 329 -16.24 -18.47 4.79
N ALA A 330 -16.95 -18.20 3.69
CA ALA A 330 -16.38 -18.17 2.35
C ALA A 330 -15.28 -17.10 2.12
N ARG A 331 -15.11 -16.13 3.03
CA ARG A 331 -13.97 -15.19 3.05
C ARG A 331 -12.70 -15.80 3.66
N VAL A 332 -12.81 -16.80 4.50
CA VAL A 332 -11.70 -17.30 5.33
C VAL A 332 -10.93 -18.41 4.62
N LEU A 333 -9.62 -18.21 4.46
CA LEU A 333 -8.68 -19.15 3.86
C LEU A 333 -7.93 -19.91 4.97
N ASN A 334 -8.06 -21.23 4.93
CA ASN A 334 -7.44 -22.17 5.86
C ASN A 334 -6.24 -22.86 5.17
N GLN A 335 -5.53 -23.74 5.87
CA GLN A 335 -4.42 -24.51 5.28
C GLN A 335 -4.92 -25.27 4.05
N GLY A 336 -4.24 -25.09 2.91
CA GLY A 336 -4.61 -25.71 1.63
C GLY A 336 -5.73 -25.02 0.84
N ASP A 337 -6.40 -23.99 1.38
CA ASP A 337 -7.39 -23.19 0.63
C ASP A 337 -6.72 -22.19 -0.35
N PHE A 338 -5.39 -22.05 -0.31
CA PHE A 338 -4.61 -21.10 -1.10
C PHE A 338 -3.20 -21.63 -1.42
N THR A 339 -2.52 -20.97 -2.36
CA THR A 339 -1.12 -21.23 -2.72
C THR A 339 -0.33 -19.92 -2.74
N ILE A 340 0.97 -20.01 -2.46
CA ILE A 340 1.91 -18.89 -2.61
C ILE A 340 2.71 -19.10 -3.90
N ALA A 341 2.89 -18.04 -4.69
CA ALA A 341 3.75 -18.08 -5.86
C ALA A 341 5.19 -18.42 -5.45
N THR A 342 5.91 -19.14 -6.30
CA THR A 342 7.29 -19.59 -6.04
C THR A 342 8.25 -18.86 -6.97
N ASP A 343 9.50 -18.66 -6.57
CA ASP A 343 10.48 -17.88 -7.36
C ASP A 343 11.00 -18.63 -8.61
N GLY A 344 10.28 -19.63 -9.12
CA GLY A 344 10.68 -20.41 -10.30
C GLY A 344 9.67 -21.41 -10.90
N GLY A 345 8.45 -21.55 -10.38
CA GLY A 345 7.48 -22.57 -10.84
C GLY A 345 6.54 -22.12 -11.96
N THR A 346 6.74 -22.59 -13.19
CA THR A 346 5.82 -22.35 -14.32
C THR A 346 4.63 -23.31 -14.34
N THR A 347 3.51 -22.95 -13.70
CA THR A 347 2.10 -23.04 -14.19
C THR A 347 1.10 -22.77 -13.04
N PRO A 348 0.38 -21.64 -13.04
CA PRO A 348 -0.72 -21.38 -12.09
C PRO A 348 -2.07 -21.93 -12.59
N PRO A 349 -2.94 -22.47 -11.71
CA PRO A 349 -4.35 -22.66 -12.01
C PRO A 349 -5.09 -21.30 -12.01
N THR A 350 -5.29 -20.73 -13.20
CA THR A 350 -6.45 -19.88 -13.59
C THR A 350 -7.04 -18.89 -12.56
N SER A 351 -6.37 -17.76 -12.33
CA SER A 351 -6.87 -16.43 -12.75
C SER A 351 -5.76 -15.38 -12.54
N PRO A 352 -5.29 -14.63 -13.56
CA PRO A 352 -3.95 -14.03 -13.52
C PRO A 352 -3.86 -12.56 -13.07
N PRO A 353 -2.98 -12.22 -12.12
CA PRO A 353 -2.18 -10.98 -12.13
C PRO A 353 -1.04 -11.09 -13.18
N PRO A 354 -0.54 -9.97 -13.74
CA PRO A 354 0.38 -10.00 -14.89
C PRO A 354 1.84 -10.30 -14.49
N THR A 355 2.47 -11.29 -15.14
CA THR A 355 3.92 -11.55 -15.06
C THR A 355 4.54 -12.00 -16.39
N GLY A 356 5.80 -11.62 -16.64
CA GLY A 356 6.77 -12.44 -17.40
C GLY A 356 6.65 -12.52 -18.93
N GLY A 357 5.99 -11.58 -19.61
CA GLY A 357 5.92 -11.58 -21.09
C GLY A 357 7.25 -11.32 -21.79
N THR A 358 7.48 -11.99 -22.93
CA THR A 358 8.42 -11.51 -23.96
C THR A 358 7.64 -10.78 -25.06
N GLY A 359 8.12 -9.61 -25.46
CA GLY A 359 7.56 -8.83 -26.56
C GLY A 359 7.90 -7.34 -26.43
N SER A 360 7.14 -6.49 -27.10
CA SER A 360 7.48 -5.06 -27.14
C SER A 360 7.08 -4.31 -25.87
N ILE A 361 8.04 -3.54 -25.34
CA ILE A 361 7.81 -2.47 -24.36
C ILE A 361 7.47 -1.21 -25.15
N LYS A 362 6.27 -0.66 -24.98
CA LYS A 362 5.80 0.52 -25.71
C LYS A 362 5.68 1.71 -24.78
N SER A 363 6.25 2.84 -25.17
CA SER A 363 5.98 4.14 -24.53
C SER A 363 4.52 4.56 -24.76
N SER A 364 4.04 5.49 -23.94
CA SER A 364 2.75 6.17 -24.15
C SER A 364 2.60 6.86 -25.52
N SER A 365 3.70 7.22 -26.19
CA SER A 365 3.68 7.75 -27.58
C SER A 365 3.54 6.67 -28.66
N GLY A 366 3.33 5.41 -28.27
CA GLY A 366 3.16 4.27 -29.18
C GLY A 366 4.47 3.70 -29.74
N LYS A 367 5.62 4.26 -29.37
CA LYS A 367 6.96 3.85 -29.84
C LYS A 367 7.55 2.75 -28.97
N CYS A 368 8.29 1.84 -29.58
CA CYS A 368 8.88 0.68 -28.94
C CYS A 368 10.27 1.00 -28.37
N VAL A 369 10.58 0.44 -27.19
CA VAL A 369 11.95 0.39 -26.67
C VAL A 369 12.77 -0.52 -27.58
N GLU A 370 13.93 -0.04 -28.03
CA GLU A 370 14.75 -0.66 -29.07
C GLU A 370 16.24 -0.64 -28.70
N VAL A 371 16.96 -1.72 -29.00
CA VAL A 371 18.43 -1.72 -29.06
C VAL A 371 18.89 -1.08 -30.37
N ALA A 372 19.61 0.05 -30.29
CA ALA A 372 20.02 0.83 -31.46
C ALA A 372 20.76 -0.03 -32.51
N GLY A 373 20.22 -0.04 -33.74
CA GLY A 373 20.79 -0.79 -34.87
C GLY A 373 20.84 -2.31 -34.69
N ALA A 374 20.11 -2.89 -33.72
CA ALA A 374 20.21 -4.29 -33.31
C ALA A 374 21.62 -4.75 -32.89
N SER A 375 22.50 -3.81 -32.50
CA SER A 375 23.88 -4.11 -32.12
C SER A 375 23.95 -4.85 -30.78
N THR A 376 24.75 -5.92 -30.74
CA THR A 376 25.05 -6.68 -29.52
C THR A 376 26.36 -6.23 -28.84
N THR A 377 26.91 -5.07 -29.19
CA THR A 377 28.08 -4.51 -28.50
C THR A 377 27.66 -3.91 -27.15
N ASN A 378 28.42 -4.17 -26.08
CA ASN A 378 28.19 -3.54 -24.78
C ASN A 378 28.30 -2.00 -24.89
N GLY A 379 27.36 -1.29 -24.29
CA GLY A 379 27.25 0.17 -24.42
C GLY A 379 26.41 0.63 -25.61
N THR A 380 25.81 -0.30 -26.39
CA THR A 380 24.82 0.07 -27.41
C THR A 380 23.65 0.80 -26.77
N ALA A 381 23.27 1.96 -27.31
CA ALA A 381 22.17 2.75 -26.78
C ALA A 381 20.83 1.99 -26.81
N VAL A 382 20.04 2.13 -25.74
CA VAL A 382 18.63 1.70 -25.75
C VAL A 382 17.76 2.93 -25.92
N GLN A 383 16.91 2.92 -26.95
CA GLN A 383 16.22 4.08 -27.49
C GLN A 383 14.73 3.81 -27.69
N ILE A 384 13.96 4.84 -28.02
CA ILE A 384 12.63 4.66 -28.64
C ILE A 384 12.72 4.70 -30.17
N ASN A 385 11.94 3.86 -30.84
CA ASN A 385 11.78 3.87 -32.29
C ASN A 385 10.35 3.40 -32.68
N ASP A 386 9.96 3.56 -33.94
CA ASP A 386 8.68 3.05 -34.42
C ASP A 386 8.63 1.53 -34.32
N CYS A 387 7.50 1.00 -33.84
CA CYS A 387 7.33 -0.41 -33.59
C CYS A 387 7.37 -1.24 -34.89
N ASN A 388 8.45 -1.98 -35.10
CA ASN A 388 8.70 -2.83 -36.27
C ASN A 388 8.59 -4.34 -35.95
N GLY A 389 8.52 -4.71 -34.67
CA GLY A 389 8.37 -6.11 -34.23
C GLY A 389 9.65 -6.96 -34.39
N GLY A 390 10.78 -6.36 -34.74
CA GLY A 390 12.06 -7.04 -34.89
C GLY A 390 12.71 -7.43 -33.56
N PRO A 391 13.73 -8.31 -33.57
CA PRO A 391 14.38 -8.81 -32.35
C PRO A 391 14.96 -7.73 -31.44
N ALA A 392 15.37 -6.58 -31.99
CA ALA A 392 15.89 -5.43 -31.22
C ALA A 392 14.82 -4.72 -30.37
N GLN A 393 13.53 -4.96 -30.64
CA GLN A 393 12.39 -4.43 -29.89
C GLN A 393 11.68 -5.51 -29.05
N SER A 394 12.19 -6.75 -29.08
CA SER A 394 11.63 -7.87 -28.32
C SER A 394 12.36 -7.99 -27.00
N TRP A 395 11.69 -7.61 -25.91
CA TRP A 395 12.23 -7.62 -24.57
C TRP A 395 11.56 -8.70 -23.72
N THR A 396 12.37 -9.49 -23.03
CA THR A 396 11.94 -10.45 -22.00
C THR A 396 12.07 -9.78 -20.64
N VAL A 397 10.95 -9.63 -19.92
CA VAL A 397 10.98 -9.27 -18.49
C VAL A 397 11.24 -10.55 -17.68
N GLY A 398 12.46 -10.69 -17.18
CA GLY A 398 12.90 -11.83 -16.39
C GLY A 398 12.37 -11.78 -14.95
N THR A 399 12.01 -12.95 -14.41
CA THR A 399 11.61 -13.12 -13.00
C THR A 399 12.74 -12.80 -12.01
N ASP A 400 13.99 -12.76 -12.47
CA ASP A 400 15.15 -12.29 -11.70
C ASP A 400 15.26 -10.76 -11.61
N GLY A 401 14.26 -10.02 -12.10
CA GLY A 401 14.23 -8.57 -12.15
C GLY A 401 15.07 -7.95 -13.26
N THR A 402 15.60 -8.72 -14.22
CA THR A 402 16.27 -8.12 -15.39
C THR A 402 15.30 -7.93 -16.55
N ILE A 403 15.54 -6.94 -17.40
CA ILE A 403 14.84 -6.77 -18.68
C ILE A 403 15.86 -7.03 -19.79
N ARG A 404 15.57 -7.95 -20.72
CA ARG A 404 16.58 -8.51 -21.64
C ARG A 404 16.18 -8.42 -23.10
N ALA A 405 17.13 -8.06 -23.97
CA ALA A 405 17.01 -8.16 -25.43
C ALA A 405 18.34 -8.65 -26.03
N LEU A 406 18.28 -9.37 -27.15
CA LEU A 406 19.45 -9.88 -27.88
C LEU A 406 20.50 -10.62 -27.01
N GLY A 407 20.03 -11.32 -25.96
CA GLY A 407 20.89 -12.05 -25.02
C GLY A 407 21.60 -11.20 -23.95
N LYS A 408 21.27 -9.91 -23.84
CA LYS A 408 21.87 -8.93 -22.91
C LYS A 408 20.81 -8.19 -22.10
N CYS A 409 21.25 -7.39 -21.13
CA CYS A 409 20.40 -6.74 -20.13
C CYS A 409 20.25 -5.22 -20.40
N LEU A 410 19.07 -4.70 -20.09
CA LEU A 410 18.75 -3.28 -19.94
C LEU A 410 19.53 -2.73 -18.74
N ASP A 411 20.44 -1.81 -18.98
CA ASP A 411 21.49 -1.42 -18.04
C ASP A 411 21.54 0.11 -17.87
N VAL A 412 21.54 0.59 -16.62
CA VAL A 412 21.80 2.00 -16.31
C VAL A 412 23.31 2.25 -16.38
N THR A 413 23.74 3.11 -17.31
CA THR A 413 25.15 3.31 -17.65
C THR A 413 26.00 3.64 -16.42
N GLY A 414 27.11 2.91 -16.24
CA GLY A 414 28.12 3.18 -15.21
C GLY A 414 27.67 2.96 -13.77
N GLN A 415 26.51 2.32 -13.53
CA GLN A 415 25.85 2.21 -12.23
C GLN A 415 25.48 3.56 -11.58
N TYR A 416 25.48 4.67 -12.34
CA TYR A 416 25.11 5.97 -11.79
C TYR A 416 23.61 6.02 -11.46
N THR A 417 23.27 6.74 -10.39
CA THR A 417 21.90 6.80 -9.86
C THR A 417 21.20 8.13 -10.14
N ALA A 418 21.88 9.11 -10.76
CA ALA A 418 21.35 10.45 -10.98
C ALA A 418 20.34 10.53 -12.13
N ASN A 419 19.41 11.50 -12.04
CA ASN A 419 18.51 11.88 -13.14
C ASN A 419 19.29 12.15 -14.43
N GLY A 420 18.78 11.64 -15.55
CA GLY A 420 19.40 11.82 -16.87
C GLY A 420 20.47 10.78 -17.22
N THR A 421 20.86 9.91 -16.28
CA THR A 421 21.77 8.78 -16.57
C THR A 421 21.17 7.89 -17.66
N LYS A 422 21.93 7.64 -18.73
CA LYS A 422 21.43 6.96 -19.93
C LYS A 422 21.29 5.44 -19.75
N ILE A 423 20.43 4.87 -20.59
CA ILE A 423 20.22 3.42 -20.67
C ILE A 423 20.99 2.85 -21.85
N GLN A 424 21.64 1.72 -21.61
CA GLN A 424 22.43 0.98 -22.58
C GLN A 424 22.06 -0.52 -22.53
N LEU A 425 22.53 -1.25 -23.52
CA LEU A 425 22.56 -2.71 -23.50
C LEU A 425 23.93 -3.18 -23.01
N TRP A 426 23.95 -4.06 -22.01
CA TRP A 426 25.19 -4.59 -21.43
C TRP A 426 25.07 -6.08 -21.10
N ASP A 427 26.20 -6.80 -21.03
CA ASP A 427 26.24 -8.17 -20.55
C ASP A 427 25.56 -8.32 -19.18
N CYS A 428 24.67 -9.31 -19.06
CA CYS A 428 23.98 -9.58 -17.81
C CYS A 428 24.97 -10.02 -16.72
N ASN A 429 25.31 -9.12 -15.81
CA ASN A 429 26.41 -9.26 -14.84
C ASN A 429 25.93 -9.36 -13.38
N ARG A 430 24.60 -9.40 -13.17
CA ARG A 430 23.88 -9.48 -11.89
C ARG A 430 23.95 -8.23 -11.00
N GLN A 431 24.55 -7.12 -11.46
CA GLN A 431 24.59 -5.86 -10.71
C GLN A 431 23.20 -5.19 -10.61
N THR A 432 23.02 -4.34 -9.61
CA THR A 432 21.72 -3.70 -9.29
C THR A 432 21.26 -2.72 -10.36
N ASN A 433 22.17 -2.13 -11.13
CA ASN A 433 21.88 -1.22 -12.24
C ASN A 433 21.21 -1.93 -13.45
N GLN A 434 21.16 -3.26 -13.45
CA GLN A 434 20.44 -4.11 -14.41
C GLN A 434 19.13 -4.68 -13.84
N LYS A 435 18.76 -4.28 -12.61
CA LYS A 435 17.56 -4.75 -11.92
C LYS A 435 16.46 -3.71 -11.98
N TRP A 436 15.27 -4.16 -12.36
CA TRP A 436 14.11 -3.36 -12.71
C TRP A 436 12.83 -3.97 -12.13
N THR A 437 12.01 -3.15 -11.50
CA THR A 437 10.68 -3.49 -11.02
C THR A 437 9.64 -2.89 -11.96
N VAL A 438 8.98 -3.74 -12.75
CA VAL A 438 7.77 -3.34 -13.49
C VAL A 438 6.63 -3.20 -12.48
N ARG A 439 6.03 -2.01 -12.39
CA ARG A 439 4.88 -1.72 -11.52
C ARG A 439 3.55 -1.83 -12.29
N PRO A 440 2.44 -2.21 -11.63
CA PRO A 440 1.12 -2.28 -12.27
C PRO A 440 0.62 -0.94 -12.84
N ASP A 441 1.16 0.18 -12.36
CA ASP A 441 0.84 1.53 -12.84
C ASP A 441 1.59 1.92 -14.13
N GLY A 442 2.32 0.99 -14.74
CA GLY A 442 3.07 1.19 -15.99
C GLY A 442 4.51 1.68 -15.81
N HIS A 443 4.98 1.95 -14.58
CA HIS A 443 6.37 2.31 -14.37
C HIS A 443 7.33 1.11 -14.51
N ILE A 444 8.54 1.36 -14.97
CA ILE A 444 9.67 0.40 -14.92
C ILE A 444 10.76 1.04 -14.07
N ILE A 445 10.95 0.56 -12.85
CA ILE A 445 11.78 1.24 -11.83
C ILE A 445 13.13 0.56 -11.65
N SER A 446 14.23 1.31 -11.78
CA SER A 446 15.57 0.84 -11.46
C SER A 446 15.69 0.54 -9.96
N ALA A 447 16.03 -0.70 -9.60
CA ALA A 447 16.24 -1.10 -8.22
C ALA A 447 17.52 -0.51 -7.60
N ALA A 448 18.47 -0.04 -8.41
CA ALA A 448 19.67 0.64 -7.94
C ALA A 448 19.43 2.10 -7.47
N SER A 449 18.37 2.75 -7.96
CA SER A 449 18.16 4.19 -7.77
C SER A 449 16.75 4.58 -7.33
N GLY A 450 15.78 3.67 -7.41
CA GLY A 450 14.36 3.97 -7.20
C GLY A 450 13.70 4.77 -8.33
N ARG A 451 14.46 5.12 -9.39
CA ARG A 451 14.04 5.99 -10.50
C ARG A 451 13.40 5.21 -11.64
N ALA A 452 12.50 5.84 -12.38
CA ALA A 452 11.80 5.24 -13.52
C ALA A 452 12.63 5.28 -14.80
N LEU A 453 12.43 4.29 -15.67
CA LEU A 453 12.79 4.32 -17.08
C LEU A 453 11.99 5.45 -17.76
N ASP A 454 12.69 6.37 -18.41
CA ASP A 454 12.19 7.67 -18.82
C ASP A 454 12.62 7.97 -20.26
N VAL A 455 11.68 8.46 -21.09
CA VAL A 455 12.05 9.11 -22.37
C VAL A 455 12.43 10.56 -22.07
N PRO A 456 13.67 11.00 -22.38
CA PRO A 456 14.09 12.37 -22.11
C PRO A 456 13.11 13.41 -22.67
N ALA A 457 12.60 14.25 -21.77
CA ALA A 457 11.63 15.32 -22.06
C ALA A 457 10.39 14.87 -22.86
N GLY A 458 9.99 13.60 -22.76
CA GLY A 458 8.85 13.06 -23.51
C GLY A 458 9.00 13.03 -25.03
N SER A 459 10.24 13.09 -25.55
CA SER A 459 10.53 13.09 -26.99
C SER A 459 9.78 12.00 -27.75
N THR A 460 9.28 12.33 -28.94
CA THR A 460 8.72 11.37 -29.90
C THR A 460 9.67 11.07 -31.06
N THR A 461 10.92 11.54 -30.99
CA THR A 461 11.90 11.35 -32.07
C THR A 461 12.49 9.94 -32.03
N ASN A 462 12.42 9.23 -33.16
CA ASN A 462 13.08 7.93 -33.32
C ASN A 462 14.59 8.07 -33.08
N GLY A 463 15.18 7.13 -32.34
CA GLY A 463 16.58 7.21 -31.93
C GLY A 463 16.83 7.97 -30.62
N THR A 464 15.78 8.46 -29.94
CA THR A 464 15.98 9.08 -28.61
C THR A 464 16.41 8.03 -27.60
N GLN A 465 17.65 8.09 -27.12
CA GLN A 465 18.16 7.22 -26.07
C GLN A 465 17.46 7.48 -24.72
N LEU A 466 17.02 6.39 -24.07
CA LEU A 466 16.34 6.42 -22.78
C LEU A 466 17.28 6.83 -21.64
N GLN A 467 16.69 7.21 -20.51
CA GLN A 467 17.39 7.53 -19.27
C GLN A 467 16.65 6.98 -18.05
N ILE A 468 17.24 7.12 -16.86
CA ILE A 468 16.49 7.10 -15.60
C ILE A 468 16.14 8.52 -15.15
N TRP A 469 14.97 8.68 -14.54
CA TRP A 469 14.53 9.93 -13.91
C TRP A 469 13.63 9.65 -12.70
N ASP A 470 13.55 10.57 -11.74
CA ASP A 470 12.67 10.49 -10.57
C ASP A 470 11.24 10.13 -10.98
N VAL A 471 10.63 9.23 -10.21
CA VAL A 471 9.30 8.70 -10.49
C VAL A 471 8.28 9.82 -10.36
N ASN A 472 7.54 10.06 -11.43
CA ASN A 472 6.49 11.07 -11.50
C ASN A 472 5.27 10.52 -12.25
N THR A 473 4.30 11.36 -12.57
CA THR A 473 3.08 10.93 -13.28
C THR A 473 3.18 11.07 -14.80
N ASN A 474 4.32 11.52 -15.35
CA ASN A 474 4.47 11.83 -16.76
C ASN A 474 4.27 10.58 -17.62
N ALA A 475 3.49 10.73 -18.71
CA ALA A 475 3.16 9.64 -19.61
C ALA A 475 4.41 8.95 -20.21
N TRP A 476 5.53 9.67 -20.36
CA TRP A 476 6.77 9.11 -20.91
C TRP A 476 7.62 8.28 -19.92
N GLN A 477 7.16 8.13 -18.68
CA GLN A 477 7.64 7.10 -17.75
C GLN A 477 6.69 5.88 -17.69
N LYS A 478 5.59 5.91 -18.46
CA LYS A 478 4.58 4.85 -18.52
C LYS A 478 4.81 3.95 -19.73
N TRP A 479 4.92 2.66 -19.46
CA TRP A 479 5.29 1.63 -20.41
C TRP A 479 4.25 0.51 -20.46
N THR A 480 3.78 0.21 -21.66
CA THR A 480 2.88 -0.91 -21.94
C THR A 480 3.69 -2.11 -22.41
N LEU A 481 3.63 -3.20 -21.65
CA LEU A 481 4.22 -4.48 -22.00
C LEU A 481 3.23 -5.32 -22.81
N SER A 482 3.63 -5.72 -24.01
CA SER A 482 2.80 -6.55 -24.89
C SER A 482 3.38 -7.96 -25.00
N GLY A 483 2.71 -8.94 -24.40
CA GLY A 483 3.06 -10.36 -24.53
C GLY A 483 2.68 -10.89 -25.91
N GLY A 484 3.66 -11.38 -26.66
CA GLY A 484 3.44 -11.89 -28.03
C GLY A 484 2.87 -13.31 -28.06
N GLY A 485 1.56 -13.45 -28.27
CA GLY A 485 0.90 -14.72 -28.61
C GLY A 485 0.33 -14.66 -30.03
N SER A 486 0.85 -15.49 -30.94
CA SER A 486 0.51 -15.41 -32.38
C SER A 486 -0.48 -16.50 -32.83
N GLY A 487 -1.68 -16.06 -33.24
CA GLY A 487 -2.57 -16.71 -34.22
C GLY A 487 -3.58 -17.76 -33.71
N PRO A 488 -4.57 -18.17 -34.54
CA PRO A 488 -5.03 -17.56 -35.80
C PRO A 488 -6.51 -17.08 -35.75
N THR A 489 -6.98 -16.47 -36.84
CA THR A 489 -8.30 -15.85 -37.01
C THR A 489 -9.46 -16.83 -37.27
N THR A 490 -10.61 -16.59 -36.64
CA THR A 490 -11.96 -16.85 -37.23
C THR A 490 -12.93 -15.73 -36.84
N GLY A 491 -13.90 -15.44 -37.74
CA GLY A 491 -14.69 -14.20 -37.74
C GLY A 491 -15.88 -14.11 -36.77
N PRO A 492 -16.70 -13.04 -36.91
CA PRO A 492 -17.59 -12.56 -35.84
C PRO A 492 -19.01 -13.14 -35.90
N THR A 493 -19.64 -13.28 -34.74
CA THR A 493 -21.10 -13.38 -34.61
C THR A 493 -21.62 -12.32 -33.65
N THR A 494 -22.44 -11.42 -34.19
CA THR A 494 -23.13 -10.34 -33.47
C THR A 494 -24.17 -10.90 -32.51
N GLY A 495 -24.13 -10.44 -31.25
CA GLY A 495 -25.21 -10.63 -30.27
C GLY A 495 -25.32 -9.36 -29.41
N PRO A 496 -26.48 -8.68 -29.37
CA PRO A 496 -26.62 -7.44 -28.62
C PRO A 496 -26.83 -7.76 -27.13
N THR A 497 -25.81 -7.54 -26.31
CA THR A 497 -25.96 -7.46 -24.86
C THR A 497 -26.13 -6.01 -24.43
N THR A 498 -27.38 -5.67 -24.11
CA THR A 498 -27.78 -4.38 -23.54
C THR A 498 -26.96 -4.07 -22.28
N PRO A 499 -26.44 -2.84 -22.10
CA PRO A 499 -25.76 -2.46 -20.86
C PRO A 499 -26.71 -2.55 -19.66
N PRO A 500 -26.26 -3.01 -18.47
CA PRO A 500 -27.08 -2.94 -17.27
C PRO A 500 -27.32 -1.48 -16.86
N THR A 501 -28.56 -1.02 -16.99
CA THR A 501 -29.01 0.32 -16.58
C THR A 501 -29.39 0.32 -15.10
N GLY A 502 -28.63 1.00 -14.24
CA GLY A 502 -28.99 1.20 -12.82
C GLY A 502 -27.77 1.54 -11.93
N PRO A 503 -27.80 2.61 -11.11
CA PRO A 503 -26.57 3.21 -10.59
C PRO A 503 -26.18 2.71 -9.19
N GLY A 504 -25.02 2.08 -9.07
CA GLY A 504 -24.21 2.22 -7.86
C GLY A 504 -23.45 3.56 -7.91
N PRO A 505 -23.17 4.22 -6.77
CA PRO A 505 -22.39 5.46 -6.76
C PRO A 505 -20.99 5.22 -7.33
N TYR A 506 -20.51 6.13 -8.17
CA TYR A 506 -19.14 6.06 -8.69
C TYR A 506 -18.15 6.46 -7.61
N THR A 507 -17.05 5.71 -7.47
CA THR A 507 -16.03 6.01 -6.47
C THR A 507 -15.15 7.19 -6.90
N PRO A 508 -14.56 7.94 -5.95
CA PRO A 508 -13.61 9.01 -6.25
C PRO A 508 -12.48 8.56 -7.19
N ALA A 509 -11.91 7.37 -6.96
CA ALA A 509 -10.84 6.83 -7.78
C ALA A 509 -11.27 6.50 -9.22
N GLN A 510 -12.50 5.99 -9.42
CA GLN A 510 -13.07 5.75 -10.75
C GLN A 510 -13.24 7.07 -11.53
N VAL A 511 -13.79 8.10 -10.86
CA VAL A 511 -14.02 9.40 -11.47
C VAL A 511 -12.70 10.12 -11.77
N LEU A 512 -11.73 10.10 -10.86
CA LEU A 512 -10.39 10.65 -11.09
C LEU A 512 -9.68 9.96 -12.26
N SER A 513 -9.77 8.63 -12.35
CA SER A 513 -9.26 7.87 -13.49
C SER A 513 -9.96 8.29 -14.80
N GLY A 514 -11.29 8.47 -14.76
CA GLY A 514 -12.07 8.98 -15.89
C GLY A 514 -11.66 10.39 -16.33
N ILE A 515 -11.44 11.30 -15.38
CA ILE A 515 -10.93 12.67 -15.62
C ILE A 515 -9.57 12.58 -16.31
N GLN A 516 -8.60 11.88 -15.72
CA GLN A 516 -7.24 11.74 -16.24
C GLN A 516 -7.20 11.08 -17.63
N ARG A 517 -8.03 10.06 -17.89
CA ARG A 517 -8.19 9.46 -19.24
C ARG A 517 -8.68 10.46 -20.29
N ASN A 518 -9.41 11.49 -19.89
CA ASN A 518 -9.95 12.52 -20.79
C ASN A 518 -9.10 13.81 -20.85
N MET A 519 -8.05 13.95 -20.02
CA MET A 519 -7.06 15.02 -20.10
C MET A 519 -6.08 14.77 -21.26
N THR A 520 -6.59 14.97 -22.48
CA THR A 520 -5.88 14.68 -23.74
C THR A 520 -5.67 15.96 -24.55
N ALA A 521 -4.64 16.02 -25.40
CA ALA A 521 -4.37 17.20 -26.24
C ALA A 521 -5.57 17.63 -27.10
N ALA A 522 -6.41 16.68 -27.56
CA ALA A 522 -7.63 16.96 -28.33
C ALA A 522 -8.77 17.58 -27.50
N ARG A 523 -8.63 17.63 -26.17
CA ARG A 523 -9.58 18.23 -25.22
C ARG A 523 -8.94 19.37 -24.40
N GLN A 524 -7.69 19.71 -24.67
CA GLN A 524 -7.03 20.86 -24.06
C GLN A 524 -7.70 22.15 -24.54
N VAL A 525 -7.98 23.08 -23.63
CA VAL A 525 -8.71 24.33 -23.95
C VAL A 525 -7.82 25.58 -23.98
N ASN A 526 -6.68 25.56 -23.30
CA ASN A 526 -5.68 26.62 -23.33
C ASN A 526 -4.56 26.30 -24.36
N SER A 527 -4.04 27.31 -25.06
CA SER A 527 -2.91 27.16 -26.00
C SER A 527 -1.53 27.47 -25.36
N LYS A 528 -1.52 28.24 -24.28
CA LYS A 528 -0.35 28.49 -23.41
C LYS A 528 -0.61 27.89 -22.02
N PRO A 529 0.33 27.13 -21.44
CA PRO A 529 0.19 26.58 -20.10
C PRO A 529 0.18 27.69 -19.04
N HIS A 530 -0.62 27.48 -18.00
CA HIS A 530 -0.56 28.22 -16.75
C HIS A 530 0.71 27.87 -15.95
N ILE A 531 1.05 28.77 -15.04
CA ILE A 531 2.09 28.65 -14.03
C ILE A 531 1.54 27.80 -12.87
N ASN A 532 2.28 26.79 -12.44
CA ASN A 532 2.04 26.08 -11.19
C ASN A 532 2.52 26.96 -10.03
N THR A 533 1.62 27.40 -9.14
CA THR A 533 1.92 28.37 -8.06
C THR A 533 3.08 27.92 -7.17
N MET A 534 3.13 26.64 -6.75
CA MET A 534 4.20 26.13 -5.88
C MET A 534 5.58 26.04 -6.54
N THR A 535 5.64 25.65 -7.81
CA THR A 535 6.93 25.39 -8.51
C THR A 535 7.33 26.48 -9.50
N ARG A 536 6.47 27.49 -9.69
CA ARG A 536 6.55 28.55 -10.70
C ARG A 536 6.70 28.03 -12.15
N ALA A 537 6.46 26.73 -12.39
CA ALA A 537 6.65 26.09 -13.68
C ALA A 537 5.46 26.35 -14.62
N ARG A 538 5.72 26.81 -15.85
CA ARG A 538 4.71 27.03 -16.91
C ARG A 538 4.30 25.71 -17.57
N ASN A 539 3.62 24.84 -16.83
CA ASN A 539 3.29 23.47 -17.26
C ASN A 539 1.83 23.03 -16.99
N VAL A 540 0.97 23.89 -16.44
CA VAL A 540 -0.41 23.53 -16.08
C VAL A 540 -1.34 23.75 -17.28
N ASN A 541 -1.91 22.66 -17.80
CA ASN A 541 -2.92 22.72 -18.86
C ASN A 541 -4.30 22.35 -18.33
N VAL A 542 -5.32 22.98 -18.91
CA VAL A 542 -6.73 22.76 -18.58
C VAL A 542 -7.41 22.03 -19.74
N TYR A 543 -8.26 21.06 -19.41
CA TYR A 543 -8.89 20.16 -20.37
C TYR A 543 -10.40 20.09 -20.16
N GLN A 544 -11.19 20.15 -21.23
CA GLN A 544 -12.63 19.87 -21.17
C GLN A 544 -12.86 18.34 -21.12
N VAL A 545 -12.84 17.79 -19.90
CA VAL A 545 -12.92 16.35 -19.66
C VAL A 545 -14.35 15.79 -19.83
N ALA A 546 -15.37 16.63 -19.71
CA ALA A 546 -16.74 16.36 -20.12
C ALA A 546 -17.43 17.65 -20.57
N SER A 547 -18.63 17.55 -21.17
CA SER A 547 -19.43 18.73 -21.52
C SER A 547 -19.69 19.58 -20.27
N GLY A 548 -19.16 20.81 -20.25
CA GLY A 548 -19.27 21.71 -19.12
C GLY A 548 -18.45 21.32 -17.88
N VAL A 549 -17.46 20.42 -18.01
CA VAL A 549 -16.50 20.13 -16.92
C VAL A 549 -15.07 20.28 -17.42
N TYR A 550 -14.32 21.15 -16.75
CA TYR A 550 -12.93 21.49 -17.06
C TYR A 550 -12.02 20.99 -15.94
N ALA A 551 -10.88 20.39 -16.25
CA ALA A 551 -9.98 19.86 -15.24
C ALA A 551 -8.51 20.17 -15.53
N TYR A 552 -7.75 20.38 -14.46
CA TYR A 552 -6.30 20.53 -14.49
C TYR A 552 -5.65 19.74 -13.34
N THR A 553 -4.36 19.45 -13.48
CA THR A 553 -3.53 18.91 -12.40
C THR A 553 -2.36 19.86 -12.18
N SER A 554 -2.14 20.28 -10.94
CA SER A 554 -1.07 21.19 -10.54
C SER A 554 -0.53 20.81 -9.16
N GLY A 555 0.30 21.67 -8.58
CA GLY A 555 0.46 21.76 -7.15
C GLY A 555 -0.74 22.42 -6.47
N MET A 556 -0.58 22.74 -5.19
CA MET A 556 -1.48 23.58 -4.40
C MET A 556 -0.65 24.42 -3.46
N ALA A 557 -0.58 25.73 -3.69
CA ALA A 557 -0.22 26.72 -2.70
C ALA A 557 -1.42 27.05 -1.80
N ILE A 558 -1.17 27.78 -0.72
CA ILE A 558 -2.15 28.05 0.32
C ILE A 558 -2.57 29.51 0.27
N ASP A 559 -3.78 29.72 -0.25
CA ASP A 559 -4.45 31.01 -0.19
C ASP A 559 -4.90 31.29 1.26
N THR A 560 -4.48 32.43 1.79
CA THR A 560 -4.81 32.94 3.14
C THR A 560 -5.88 34.02 3.16
N ASP A 561 -6.38 34.43 2.00
CA ASP A 561 -7.13 35.68 1.86
C ASP A 561 -8.55 35.57 2.42
N GLY A 562 -9.09 36.73 2.80
CA GLY A 562 -10.41 36.86 3.41
C GLY A 562 -10.41 37.48 4.81
N SER A 563 -11.55 37.32 5.49
CA SER A 563 -11.89 38.11 6.69
C SER A 563 -11.21 37.67 8.01
N ASP A 564 -10.08 36.96 7.94
CA ASP A 564 -9.37 36.38 9.09
C ASP A 564 -7.93 36.94 9.13
N PRO A 565 -7.45 37.57 10.22
CA PRO A 565 -6.15 38.23 10.24
C PRO A 565 -4.98 37.24 10.44
N ASP A 566 -4.38 36.76 9.35
CA ASP A 566 -3.11 36.01 9.34
C ASP A 566 -1.91 36.98 9.19
N PRO A 567 -0.79 36.80 9.91
CA PRO A 567 0.46 37.55 9.73
C PRO A 567 1.26 37.27 8.43
N ASP A 568 0.63 36.78 7.36
CA ASP A 568 1.31 36.52 6.07
C ASP A 568 1.70 37.84 5.35
N PRO A 569 2.94 37.99 4.84
CA PRO A 569 3.36 39.20 4.12
C PRO A 569 2.64 39.47 2.79
N ASP A 570 2.01 38.46 2.17
CA ASP A 570 1.35 38.59 0.85
C ASP A 570 -0.20 38.60 0.93
N HIS A 571 -0.77 38.57 2.15
CA HIS A 571 -2.22 38.60 2.43
C HIS A 571 -2.96 39.78 1.78
N GLN A 572 -3.98 39.49 0.96
CA GLN A 572 -4.99 40.49 0.58
C GLN A 572 -6.23 40.38 1.48
N GLY A 573 -6.70 41.53 1.95
CA GLY A 573 -7.74 41.60 2.98
C GLY A 573 -9.13 41.11 2.57
N GLU A 574 -9.39 40.85 1.29
CA GLU A 574 -10.72 40.47 0.78
C GLU A 574 -10.63 39.58 -0.47
N THR A 575 -11.28 38.42 -0.42
CA THR A 575 -11.43 37.54 -1.59
C THR A 575 -12.33 38.15 -2.68
N THR A 576 -12.02 37.86 -3.94
CA THR A 576 -12.73 38.39 -5.13
C THR A 576 -14.24 38.07 -5.11
N PHE A 577 -14.62 36.83 -4.77
CA PHE A 577 -16.03 36.45 -4.67
C PHE A 577 -16.52 36.48 -3.22
N ARG A 578 -17.83 36.69 -3.08
CA ARG A 578 -18.51 36.89 -1.80
C ARG A 578 -19.57 35.83 -1.55
N ASP A 579 -19.86 35.62 -0.27
CA ASP A 579 -20.95 34.77 0.18
C ASP A 579 -22.33 35.42 -0.07
N SER A 580 -23.41 34.71 0.25
CA SER A 580 -24.78 35.21 0.03
C SER A 580 -25.17 36.45 0.83
N ASN A 581 -24.37 36.86 1.83
CA ASN A 581 -24.56 38.10 2.60
C ASN A 581 -23.69 39.25 2.09
N GLY A 582 -22.85 39.02 1.06
CA GLY A 582 -21.86 40.00 0.59
C GLY A 582 -20.58 40.05 1.42
N GLN A 583 -20.34 39.08 2.30
CA GLN A 583 -19.08 38.98 3.04
C GLN A 583 -18.04 38.27 2.16
N SER A 584 -16.77 38.69 2.24
CA SER A 584 -15.65 37.96 1.62
C SER A 584 -15.59 36.54 2.18
N LEU A 585 -15.10 35.58 1.40
CA LEU A 585 -14.95 34.20 1.82
C LEU A 585 -13.73 34.09 2.75
N GLY A 586 -13.86 33.38 3.87
CA GLY A 586 -12.76 33.18 4.81
C GLY A 586 -11.99 31.89 4.53
N ALA A 587 -10.70 31.99 4.21
CA ALA A 587 -9.85 30.86 3.84
C ALA A 587 -9.86 29.68 4.83
N HIS A 588 -9.93 29.93 6.15
CA HIS A 588 -10.01 28.88 7.18
C HIS A 588 -11.37 28.16 7.26
N HIS A 589 -12.43 28.76 6.71
CA HIS A 589 -13.82 28.31 6.88
C HIS A 589 -14.39 27.68 5.59
N VAL A 590 -14.05 28.25 4.44
CA VAL A 590 -14.61 27.89 3.13
C VAL A 590 -13.54 27.20 2.28
N PRO A 591 -13.76 25.95 1.81
CA PRO A 591 -12.85 25.29 0.88
C PRO A 591 -13.03 25.90 -0.52
N PHE A 592 -12.08 26.72 -0.95
CA PHE A 592 -12.12 27.34 -2.25
C PHE A 592 -10.83 27.12 -3.05
N TYR A 593 -10.93 27.29 -4.36
CA TYR A 593 -9.80 27.30 -5.31
C TYR A 593 -9.78 28.62 -6.07
N VAL A 594 -8.59 28.95 -6.58
CA VAL A 594 -8.29 30.20 -7.28
C VAL A 594 -8.08 29.95 -8.77
N LEU A 595 -8.45 30.92 -9.63
CA LEU A 595 -8.18 30.96 -11.08
C LEU A 595 -7.73 32.38 -11.50
N GLY A 596 -7.09 32.54 -12.65
CA GLY A 596 -6.72 33.86 -13.19
C GLY A 596 -7.87 34.83 -13.48
N ASP A 597 -7.69 36.11 -13.16
CA ASP A 597 -8.67 37.20 -13.38
C ASP A 597 -8.66 37.83 -14.78
N ASP A 598 -7.49 37.90 -15.43
CA ASP A 598 -7.30 38.51 -16.76
C ASP A 598 -6.96 37.46 -17.81
N CYS A 599 -7.47 37.68 -19.03
CA CYS A 599 -6.81 37.09 -20.19
C CYS A 599 -5.54 37.90 -20.47
N TRP A 600 -4.44 37.59 -19.77
CA TRP A 600 -3.18 38.34 -19.77
C TRP A 600 -2.68 38.84 -21.14
N ASP A 601 -2.80 38.03 -22.20
CA ASP A 601 -2.38 38.39 -23.56
C ASP A 601 -3.34 39.35 -24.30
N ARG A 602 -4.52 39.61 -23.73
CA ARG A 602 -5.61 40.47 -24.23
C ARG A 602 -6.11 40.13 -25.64
N VAL A 603 -6.09 38.85 -25.97
CA VAL A 603 -6.58 38.27 -27.23
C VAL A 603 -7.63 37.22 -26.89
N SER A 604 -8.79 37.24 -27.57
CA SER A 604 -9.81 36.18 -27.47
C SER A 604 -9.85 35.35 -28.76
N PRO A 605 -9.99 34.00 -28.70
CA PRO A 605 -10.07 33.18 -27.49
C PRO A 605 -8.75 33.22 -26.70
N CYS A 606 -8.85 33.13 -25.37
CA CYS A 606 -7.71 33.39 -24.52
C CYS A 606 -6.59 32.34 -24.71
N PRO A 607 -5.32 32.73 -24.80
CA PRO A 607 -4.22 31.76 -24.88
C PRO A 607 -4.10 30.93 -23.60
N HIS A 608 -4.34 31.54 -22.44
CA HIS A 608 -4.48 30.87 -21.15
C HIS A 608 -5.96 30.48 -20.91
N PHE A 609 -6.26 29.58 -19.99
CA PHE A 609 -7.64 29.25 -19.62
C PHE A 609 -8.25 30.41 -18.83
N PHE A 610 -9.23 31.08 -19.43
CA PHE A 610 -9.93 32.21 -18.81
C PHE A 610 -11.38 31.81 -18.50
N TYR A 611 -11.76 31.90 -17.23
CA TYR A 611 -12.97 31.23 -16.72
C TYR A 611 -14.28 31.77 -17.31
N GLU A 612 -14.33 33.04 -17.71
CA GLU A 612 -15.52 33.69 -18.29
C GLU A 612 -15.87 33.13 -19.67
N GLU A 613 -14.87 32.82 -20.51
CA GLU A 613 -15.07 32.16 -21.82
C GLU A 613 -15.68 30.75 -21.68
N HIS A 614 -15.69 30.19 -20.47
CA HIS A 614 -16.14 28.84 -20.17
C HIS A 614 -17.42 28.77 -19.31
N GLY A 615 -18.07 29.91 -19.01
CA GLY A 615 -19.34 29.95 -18.27
C GLY A 615 -19.21 29.55 -16.80
N ILE A 616 -18.04 29.82 -16.21
CA ILE A 616 -17.75 29.66 -14.78
C ILE A 616 -17.96 31.01 -14.09
N SER A 617 -18.46 31.01 -12.86
CA SER A 617 -18.69 32.24 -12.08
C SER A 617 -18.39 32.04 -10.59
N GLY A 618 -18.39 33.12 -9.80
CA GLY A 618 -18.13 33.04 -8.37
C GLY A 618 -18.96 31.97 -7.64
N ARG A 619 -18.29 31.18 -6.80
CA ARG A 619 -18.80 30.01 -6.07
C ARG A 619 -19.14 28.78 -6.95
N GLN A 620 -18.59 28.68 -8.16
CA GLN A 620 -18.72 27.49 -9.00
C GLN A 620 -18.08 26.26 -8.35
N PHE A 621 -18.82 25.17 -8.22
CA PHE A 621 -18.36 23.93 -7.62
C PHE A 621 -17.26 23.22 -8.42
N ALA A 622 -16.27 22.68 -7.70
CA ALA A 622 -15.29 21.73 -8.22
C ALA A 622 -15.11 20.52 -7.28
N LEU A 623 -14.69 19.40 -7.86
CA LEU A 623 -14.04 18.31 -7.12
C LEU A 623 -12.54 18.57 -7.09
N ALA A 624 -11.92 18.55 -5.90
CA ALA A 624 -10.47 18.54 -5.77
C ALA A 624 -10.00 17.19 -5.22
N PHE A 625 -8.99 16.59 -5.86
CA PHE A 625 -8.46 15.26 -5.55
C PHE A 625 -6.99 15.32 -5.18
N TYR A 626 -6.59 14.62 -4.12
CA TYR A 626 -5.19 14.45 -3.72
C TYR A 626 -5.02 13.16 -2.89
N GLN A 627 -3.98 12.36 -3.17
CA GLN A 627 -3.62 11.13 -2.43
C GLN A 627 -4.82 10.24 -2.00
N GLY A 628 -5.76 9.99 -2.92
CA GLY A 628 -6.93 9.14 -2.67
C GLY A 628 -8.12 9.81 -1.95
N LYS A 629 -7.96 11.04 -1.46
CA LYS A 629 -9.06 11.88 -0.98
C LYS A 629 -9.71 12.67 -2.12
N VAL A 630 -10.97 13.05 -1.91
CA VAL A 630 -11.69 14.03 -2.71
C VAL A 630 -12.48 14.96 -1.79
N ILE A 631 -12.54 16.24 -2.14
CA ILE A 631 -13.37 17.24 -1.46
C ILE A 631 -14.22 18.01 -2.48
N GLY A 632 -15.30 18.61 -1.99
CA GLY A 632 -15.97 19.71 -2.68
C GLY A 632 -15.27 21.02 -2.36
N ALA A 633 -14.97 21.81 -3.39
CA ALA A 633 -14.45 23.16 -3.28
C ALA A 633 -15.24 24.11 -4.19
N ILE A 634 -15.10 25.41 -3.99
CA ILE A 634 -15.80 26.46 -4.77
C ILE A 634 -14.82 27.46 -5.38
N PHE A 635 -15.18 28.10 -6.49
CA PHE A 635 -14.40 29.20 -7.04
C PHE A 635 -14.53 30.41 -6.11
N GLY A 636 -13.50 30.72 -5.32
CA GLY A 636 -13.59 31.68 -4.22
C GLY A 636 -12.86 32.99 -4.48
N ASP A 637 -11.71 32.90 -5.15
CA ASP A 637 -10.87 34.06 -5.42
C ASP A 637 -10.29 34.02 -6.84
N THR A 638 -9.65 35.11 -7.25
CA THR A 638 -8.94 35.22 -8.51
C THR A 638 -7.53 35.77 -8.37
N GLN A 639 -6.60 35.13 -9.05
CA GLN A 639 -5.23 35.56 -9.22
C GLN A 639 -5.19 36.84 -10.07
N THR A 640 -4.78 37.96 -9.47
CA THR A 640 -4.87 39.29 -10.10
C THR A 640 -3.71 39.60 -11.05
N ALA A 641 -3.94 40.46 -12.04
CA ALA A 641 -2.89 40.91 -12.95
C ALA A 641 -2.01 42.04 -12.33
N ASN A 642 -1.03 41.69 -11.50
CA ASN A 642 0.05 42.61 -11.10
C ASN A 642 1.36 42.33 -11.87
N ASP A 643 2.24 43.33 -12.00
CA ASP A 643 3.49 43.26 -12.79
C ASP A 643 4.73 42.88 -11.96
N GLN A 644 4.55 42.45 -10.72
CA GLN A 644 5.63 42.22 -9.77
C GLN A 644 6.15 40.78 -9.87
N THR A 645 7.38 40.64 -10.35
CA THR A 645 8.03 39.34 -10.61
C THR A 645 8.44 38.56 -9.35
N THR A 646 7.81 38.81 -8.20
CA THR A 646 8.23 38.31 -6.88
C THR A 646 7.10 38.00 -5.88
N SER A 647 5.83 38.23 -6.20
CA SER A 647 4.70 37.78 -5.36
C SER A 647 3.84 36.74 -6.08
N ASP A 648 3.13 35.90 -5.33
CA ASP A 648 2.28 34.82 -5.84
C ASP A 648 0.92 35.33 -6.37
N ASN A 649 0.96 36.42 -7.12
CA ASN A 649 -0.19 37.17 -7.63
C ASN A 649 -0.09 37.42 -9.17
N ASP A 650 -0.08 36.36 -9.98
CA ASP A 650 -0.08 36.41 -11.46
C ASP A 650 -1.31 35.67 -12.02
N SER A 651 -2.19 36.39 -12.74
CA SER A 651 -3.35 35.86 -13.48
C SER A 651 -3.11 34.60 -14.35
N ARG A 652 -1.86 34.24 -14.64
CA ARG A 652 -1.50 33.00 -15.35
C ARG A 652 -1.27 31.82 -14.42
N GLU A 653 -1.55 31.93 -13.13
CA GLU A 653 -1.35 30.87 -12.15
C GLU A 653 -2.55 29.93 -11.98
N LEU A 654 -2.25 28.66 -11.69
CA LEU A 654 -3.21 27.63 -11.31
C LEU A 654 -2.57 26.62 -10.36
N GLY A 655 -3.28 26.26 -9.31
CA GLY A 655 -2.78 25.38 -8.26
C GLY A 655 -2.61 26.12 -6.95
N GLU A 656 -3.68 26.78 -6.52
CA GLU A 656 -3.78 27.47 -5.24
C GLU A 656 -5.20 27.27 -4.70
N ALA A 657 -5.30 27.10 -3.38
CA ALA A 657 -6.56 26.86 -2.70
C ALA A 657 -6.48 27.27 -1.24
N SER A 658 -7.64 27.54 -0.63
CA SER A 658 -7.71 28.03 0.73
C SER A 658 -7.12 27.08 1.77
N VAL A 659 -6.70 27.63 2.91
CA VAL A 659 -6.32 26.87 4.12
C VAL A 659 -7.30 25.72 4.41
N LYS A 660 -8.61 25.96 4.27
CA LYS A 660 -9.64 24.94 4.47
C LYS A 660 -9.59 23.82 3.44
N ALA A 661 -9.40 24.13 2.17
CA ALA A 661 -9.30 23.14 1.10
C ALA A 661 -8.08 22.23 1.31
N ALA A 662 -6.91 22.82 1.58
CA ALA A 662 -5.69 22.08 1.86
C ALA A 662 -5.82 21.18 3.10
N SER A 663 -6.36 21.72 4.20
CA SER A 663 -6.63 20.98 5.43
C SER A 663 -7.52 19.75 5.21
N LEU A 664 -8.61 19.87 4.45
CA LEU A 664 -9.50 18.74 4.13
C LEU A 664 -8.80 17.69 3.22
N LEU A 665 -7.96 18.13 2.28
CA LEU A 665 -7.11 17.25 1.47
C LEU A 665 -5.94 16.63 2.27
N GLY A 666 -5.63 17.13 3.47
CA GLY A 666 -4.46 16.72 4.25
C GLY A 666 -3.14 17.15 3.63
N ILE A 667 -3.16 18.25 2.89
CA ILE A 667 -1.98 19.01 2.46
C ILE A 667 -1.60 19.94 3.63
N PRO A 668 -0.32 20.18 3.92
CA PRO A 668 0.10 21.16 4.92
C PRO A 668 -0.56 22.52 4.64
N SER A 669 -1.34 23.04 5.59
CA SER A 669 -2.26 24.17 5.36
C SER A 669 -1.80 25.48 6.02
N SER A 670 -0.49 25.71 6.08
CA SER A 670 0.11 26.98 6.52
C SER A 670 0.24 27.91 5.32
N GLY A 671 -0.13 29.20 5.40
CA GLY A 671 0.11 30.16 4.31
C GLY A 671 1.60 30.20 3.93
N THR A 672 2.41 30.63 4.89
CA THR A 672 3.87 30.82 4.76
C THR A 672 4.73 29.59 4.43
N SER A 673 4.26 28.35 4.60
CA SER A 673 5.10 27.14 4.41
C SER A 673 4.35 25.86 4.04
N GLY A 674 3.07 25.98 3.67
CA GLY A 674 2.22 24.86 3.34
C GLY A 674 2.32 24.46 1.86
N GLY A 675 1.32 23.71 1.43
CA GLY A 675 1.13 23.34 0.04
C GLY A 675 1.81 22.04 -0.38
N VAL A 676 1.79 21.80 -1.70
CA VAL A 676 2.45 20.67 -2.36
C VAL A 676 2.74 20.96 -3.82
N ASP A 677 3.95 20.63 -4.29
CA ASP A 677 4.44 20.92 -5.65
C ASP A 677 3.59 20.34 -6.80
N ASN A 678 2.89 19.22 -6.56
CA ASN A 678 2.15 18.49 -7.59
C ASN A 678 1.07 17.53 -7.02
N GLY A 679 0.30 16.93 -7.93
CA GLY A 679 -0.60 15.81 -7.63
C GLY A 679 -2.04 16.20 -7.29
N VAL A 680 -2.33 17.50 -7.15
CA VAL A 680 -3.68 18.00 -6.94
C VAL A 680 -4.40 18.10 -8.28
N THR A 681 -5.52 17.40 -8.42
CA THR A 681 -6.38 17.49 -9.62
C THR A 681 -7.68 18.17 -9.27
N VAL A 682 -8.00 19.27 -9.94
CA VAL A 682 -9.25 20.04 -9.76
C VAL A 682 -10.13 19.83 -10.99
N ALA A 683 -11.40 19.51 -10.81
CA ALA A 683 -12.40 19.34 -11.86
C ALA A 683 -13.61 20.26 -11.59
N ILE A 684 -13.69 21.35 -12.36
CA ILE A 684 -14.62 22.47 -12.26
C ILE A 684 -15.87 22.20 -13.09
N PHE A 685 -17.05 22.32 -12.49
CA PHE A 685 -18.34 22.09 -13.14
C PHE A 685 -18.99 23.42 -13.48
N SER A 686 -18.96 23.83 -14.75
CA SER A 686 -19.55 25.09 -15.22
C SER A 686 -21.10 25.09 -15.17
N GLY A 687 -21.69 26.28 -15.06
CA GLY A 687 -23.13 26.49 -15.19
C GLY A 687 -23.90 26.54 -13.85
N SER A 688 -25.10 27.13 -13.91
CA SER A 688 -25.86 27.57 -12.72
C SER A 688 -26.27 26.44 -11.76
N SER A 689 -26.44 25.20 -12.25
CA SER A 689 -26.80 24.04 -11.43
C SER A 689 -25.64 23.51 -10.56
N TRP A 690 -24.46 24.12 -10.68
CA TRP A 690 -23.24 23.82 -9.94
C TRP A 690 -22.72 25.01 -9.12
N ILE A 691 -23.47 26.11 -9.00
CA ILE A 691 -23.12 27.22 -8.10
C ILE A 691 -23.50 26.82 -6.67
N VAL A 692 -22.55 26.91 -5.74
CA VAL A 692 -22.79 26.65 -4.31
C VAL A 692 -23.29 27.94 -3.65
N ASN A 693 -24.51 27.90 -3.13
CA ASN A 693 -25.08 29.01 -2.37
C ASN A 693 -24.87 28.80 -0.87
N GLY A 694 -24.74 29.90 -0.12
CA GLY A 694 -24.53 29.87 1.32
C GLY A 694 -23.78 31.09 1.82
N THR A 695 -23.64 31.17 3.13
CA THR A 695 -22.77 32.08 3.89
C THR A 695 -21.45 31.38 4.24
N ASN A 696 -20.47 32.13 4.74
CA ASN A 696 -19.23 31.55 5.29
C ASN A 696 -19.43 30.40 6.28
N ALA A 697 -20.54 30.39 7.03
CA ALA A 697 -20.84 29.35 8.02
C ALA A 697 -21.23 27.99 7.41
N ASP A 698 -21.86 27.98 6.23
CA ASP A 698 -22.46 26.78 5.62
C ASP A 698 -21.89 26.40 4.24
N LEU A 699 -21.15 27.29 3.56
CA LEU A 699 -20.57 27.03 2.23
C LEU A 699 -19.68 25.77 2.19
N ASN A 700 -18.92 25.46 3.25
CA ASN A 700 -18.17 24.20 3.34
C ASN A 700 -19.09 22.97 3.32
N ALA A 701 -20.14 22.96 4.17
CA ALA A 701 -21.08 21.84 4.25
C ALA A 701 -21.84 21.67 2.92
N ASN A 702 -22.25 22.79 2.30
CA ASN A 702 -22.97 22.80 1.03
C ASN A 702 -22.08 22.30 -0.12
N ALA A 703 -20.77 22.66 -0.12
CA ALA A 703 -19.81 22.11 -1.07
C ALA A 703 -19.60 20.60 -0.86
N GLN A 704 -19.38 20.11 0.37
CA GLN A 704 -19.21 18.67 0.59
C GLN A 704 -20.48 17.87 0.21
N ALA A 705 -21.67 18.41 0.43
CA ALA A 705 -22.94 17.78 0.03
C ALA A 705 -23.06 17.57 -1.50
N MET A 706 -22.36 18.36 -2.32
CA MET A 706 -22.38 18.24 -3.78
C MET A 706 -21.39 17.21 -4.34
N VAL A 707 -20.46 16.68 -3.54
CA VAL A 707 -19.42 15.73 -3.99
C VAL A 707 -20.01 14.48 -4.64
N GLN A 708 -20.97 13.80 -4.00
CA GLN A 708 -21.52 12.56 -4.57
C GLN A 708 -22.37 12.81 -5.83
N LYS A 709 -23.05 13.97 -5.92
CA LYS A 709 -23.76 14.42 -7.13
C LYS A 709 -22.77 14.59 -8.28
N ALA A 710 -21.65 15.27 -8.03
CA ALA A 710 -20.58 15.50 -9.00
C ALA A 710 -19.89 14.21 -9.47
N LEU A 711 -19.53 13.32 -8.53
CA LEU A 711 -18.95 12.01 -8.84
C LEU A 711 -19.88 11.17 -9.72
N ASN A 712 -21.17 11.12 -9.38
CA ASN A 712 -22.15 10.37 -10.16
C ASN A 712 -22.38 10.98 -11.56
N SER A 713 -22.40 12.33 -11.66
CA SER A 713 -22.55 13.04 -12.93
C SER A 713 -21.39 12.78 -13.89
N LEU A 714 -20.15 12.82 -13.40
CA LEU A 714 -18.97 12.54 -14.22
C LEU A 714 -18.83 11.05 -14.55
N GLY A 715 -18.95 10.17 -13.55
CA GLY A 715 -18.79 8.72 -13.75
C GLY A 715 -19.77 8.16 -14.77
N ALA A 716 -21.02 8.63 -14.78
CA ALA A 716 -22.02 8.25 -15.78
C ALA A 716 -21.65 8.69 -17.21
N GLY A 717 -20.94 9.81 -17.37
CA GLY A 717 -20.49 10.31 -18.68
C GLY A 717 -19.14 9.77 -19.15
N MET A 718 -18.33 9.16 -18.27
CA MET A 718 -16.96 8.71 -18.56
C MET A 718 -16.80 7.19 -18.67
N GLY A 719 -17.81 6.42 -18.31
CA GLY A 719 -17.75 4.95 -18.23
C GLY A 719 -16.96 4.46 -17.00
N ARG A 720 -17.15 3.18 -16.66
CA ARG A 720 -16.36 2.50 -15.61
C ARG A 720 -14.95 2.20 -16.14
#